data_AF-A0A8H4CIG7-F1
#
_entry.id   AF-A0A8H4CIG7-F1
#
_cell.length_a   1.000
_cell.length_b   1.000
_cell.length_c   1.000
_cell.angle_alpha   90.00
_cell.angle_beta   90.00
_cell.angle_gamma   90.00
#
_symmetry.space_group_name_H-M   'P 1'
#
loop_
_entity.id
_entity.type
_entity.pdbx_description
1 polymer ?
#
loop_
_entity_poly.entity_id
_entity_poly.type
_entity_poly.pdbx_seq_one_letter_code
_entity_poly.pdbx_strand_id
1 'polypeptide(L)'
;MSPSRTTLKPLKPLVLICSTPVSGHIIPMLTIAEQLVSRSYDVCFVTGSGYRPRVEAAGASFVSVEGYGDFYDLTSWDLDPSWPEGKKHLEGTDCFIHDLHHALQTALGTLASKHPGRPTILLTESLNFAAMPILHGAPGLRPTGYIVIGLNPMMLSSIDHPPFGSGLPPDASPAGRAQHAAANAAQRETFAAAQSSYAEALAKLGAAREPETFLLDALYHLPDRFVQMCVPSVEYPRSDAPPGLRFSGGYPNGPKDPFHPRPAWWPEVVAAKAAARKLVFVCQGTVAMDLTQLVVPTMAALAGREDVLVVVAVGRKGASLPPGLEVPPNCRVTDYVPYDEVLPHCGVFVTTGGYGAFQRAVRNGTPLVVAAATEEKPETAARAAWAGVGVDLRTGDPSVEQLRRAVGEVLEDGRYKARAAELQREGAGFDPMDVVPADIQNIPPRCVLTRISPSWHRVRGVVEMSTTGMLDLSRGTVGLCVLVVLAASMLSRFFLASCRPRNFPPGPRTVPFLGNITQIPKSKGFLKFHDLGATFGSIIGLKLGSQNFVILNNYKHVRELFDKRGSIYSSRPRTYVANTLVCPGDIHLLLLPYGPAWRVQRRVVQSLLAVNRVDAVLPVQDAEATQTLSDLLRDPAGYYDHVRRYTTAVVLAAVYGVRGARFDSPNVRALYAAQDEFTAVLEQGATPPVDAFPFLKMVPAALAGWKRRAARVRREQMGLYLSLVAGTRERIREGRSPDCFLGEMLRDQEKNGLDDEHLAYLAGNLMEAGSDTTASTLLSFLLAMIKYPKEFRKAQEEVDRVCGPLRSPTSEDIGRLPFIEACMNENLQTLRWRPVAAGGVPHMLTQDDTYQGYHLPKGTVLVANTWAIHYDEDEYENPAEFAPDRFVREKYGTRDPVDESADDHRRVLYGFGAGRRVCPGQRLARNSLILNMAKIAWGFDLSPGEGEVDVDVGTAYTDGFLIAPKKFPITIRPRSERHAAVIEEEQRRAEPFFAKYAA
;
A
#
# COMPACT_ATOMS: atom_id res chain seq x y z
N MET A 1 19.74 61.45 54.47
CA MET A 1 19.90 60.93 53.11
C MET A 1 20.18 59.43 53.20
N SER A 2 19.21 58.61 52.78
CA SER A 2 19.36 57.16 52.59
C SER A 2 18.85 56.86 51.18
N PRO A 3 19.62 56.17 50.32
CA PRO A 3 19.19 55.93 48.95
C PRO A 3 18.14 54.81 48.92
N SER A 4 17.02 55.10 48.27
CA SER A 4 15.91 54.18 48.08
C SER A 4 16.36 52.93 47.31
N ARG A 5 16.12 51.75 47.88
CA ARG A 5 16.17 50.48 47.16
C ARG A 5 15.09 50.47 46.08
N THR A 6 15.48 50.71 44.83
CA THR A 6 14.68 50.35 43.66
C THR A 6 14.66 48.83 43.57
N THR A 7 13.52 48.21 43.90
CA THR A 7 13.25 46.79 43.67
C THR A 7 13.25 46.52 42.17
N LEU A 8 14.38 46.06 41.62
CA LEU A 8 14.44 45.45 40.29
C LEU A 8 13.47 44.26 40.27
N LYS A 9 12.47 44.28 39.37
CA LYS A 9 11.62 43.11 39.12
C LYS A 9 12.53 41.93 38.72
N PRO A 10 12.34 40.72 39.29
CA PRO A 10 13.13 39.56 38.90
C PRO A 10 12.97 39.31 37.39
N LEU A 11 14.09 39.18 36.69
CA LEU A 11 14.11 38.84 35.27
C LEU A 11 13.41 37.50 35.06
N LYS A 12 12.44 37.45 34.14
CA LYS A 12 11.73 36.21 33.77
C LYS A 12 12.72 35.15 33.28
N PRO A 13 12.47 33.85 33.48
CA PRO A 13 13.33 32.81 32.92
C PRO A 13 13.38 32.88 31.38
N LEU A 14 14.46 32.36 30.81
CA LEU A 14 14.54 32.07 29.37
C LEU A 14 13.64 30.87 29.07
N VAL A 15 12.95 30.90 27.92
CA VAL A 15 12.14 29.77 27.47
C VAL A 15 12.80 29.15 26.24
N LEU A 16 13.11 27.87 26.33
CA LEU A 16 13.59 27.07 25.21
C LEU A 16 12.47 26.12 24.79
N ILE A 17 11.93 26.29 23.58
CA ILE A 17 10.96 25.40 22.99
C ILE A 17 11.71 24.45 22.05
N CYS A 18 11.53 23.13 22.20
CA CYS A 18 12.03 22.14 21.26
C CYS A 18 10.85 21.32 20.73
N SER A 19 10.59 21.42 19.43
CA SER A 19 9.45 20.78 18.77
C SER A 19 9.91 19.91 17.62
N THR A 20 9.33 18.71 17.54
CA THR A 20 9.46 17.80 16.40
C THR A 20 8.98 18.50 15.12
N PRO A 21 9.66 18.37 13.97
CA PRO A 21 9.43 19.21 12.81
C PRO A 21 8.26 18.71 11.92
N VAL A 22 7.10 18.59 12.55
CA VAL A 22 5.83 18.20 11.92
C VAL A 22 4.79 19.28 12.20
N SER A 23 4.04 19.71 11.19
CA SER A 23 3.07 20.81 11.27
C SER A 23 2.04 20.64 12.38
N GLY A 24 1.56 19.42 12.63
CA GLY A 24 0.64 19.11 13.73
C GLY A 24 1.19 19.42 15.13
N HIS A 25 2.51 19.36 15.30
CA HIS A 25 3.19 19.65 16.55
C HIS A 25 3.71 21.09 16.61
N ILE A 26 4.26 21.61 15.50
CA ILE A 26 4.85 22.95 15.46
C ILE A 26 3.81 24.05 15.58
N ILE A 27 2.67 23.96 14.88
CA ILE A 27 1.71 25.07 14.84
C ILE A 27 1.20 25.44 16.25
N PRO A 28 0.75 24.48 17.09
CA PRO A 28 0.40 24.79 18.48
C PRO A 28 1.57 25.37 19.28
N MET A 29 2.79 24.84 19.12
CA MET A 29 3.97 25.31 19.85
C MET A 29 4.38 26.72 19.44
N LEU A 30 4.24 27.10 18.16
CA LEU A 30 4.44 28.47 17.67
C LEU A 30 3.44 29.44 18.29
N THR A 31 2.16 29.05 18.41
CA THR A 31 1.17 29.89 19.09
C THR A 31 1.54 30.12 20.56
N ILE A 32 2.06 29.09 21.25
CA ILE A 32 2.59 29.26 22.61
C ILE A 32 3.79 30.21 22.62
N ALA A 33 4.70 30.08 21.65
CA ALA A 33 5.89 30.94 21.54
C ALA A 33 5.51 32.42 21.35
N GLU A 34 4.64 32.74 20.38
CA GLU A 34 4.15 34.09 20.10
C GLU A 34 3.60 34.78 21.35
N GLN A 35 2.87 34.02 22.15
CA GLN A 35 2.21 34.53 23.34
C GLN A 35 3.17 34.68 24.53
N LEU A 36 4.17 33.82 24.64
CA LEU A 36 5.24 34.01 25.62
C LEU A 36 6.06 35.26 25.27
N VAL A 37 6.36 35.47 23.98
CA VAL A 37 7.01 36.68 23.47
C VAL A 37 6.16 37.93 23.75
N SER A 38 4.84 37.88 23.51
CA SER A 38 3.93 39.00 23.81
C SER A 38 3.89 39.36 25.30
N ARG A 39 4.12 38.38 26.18
CA ARG A 39 4.29 38.56 27.63
C ARG A 39 5.74 38.89 28.04
N SER A 40 6.62 39.26 27.11
CA SER A 40 8.03 39.64 27.37
C SER A 40 8.90 38.52 27.92
N TYR A 41 8.65 37.26 27.53
CA TYR A 41 9.63 36.18 27.71
C TYR A 41 10.60 36.17 26.52
N ASP A 42 11.87 35.87 26.79
CA ASP A 42 12.86 35.61 25.75
C ASP A 42 12.76 34.14 25.34
N VAL A 43 12.31 33.91 24.11
CA VAL A 43 12.03 32.57 23.58
C VAL A 43 13.08 32.17 22.54
N CYS A 44 13.63 30.97 22.70
CA CYS A 44 14.44 30.28 21.70
C CYS A 44 13.68 29.03 21.25
N PHE A 45 13.62 28.79 19.95
CA PHE A 45 12.85 27.72 19.34
C PHE A 45 13.77 26.81 18.52
N VAL A 46 13.77 25.52 18.84
CA VAL A 46 14.53 24.46 18.17
C VAL A 46 13.57 23.62 17.34
N THR A 47 13.76 23.64 16.02
CA THR A 47 13.01 22.79 15.08
C THR A 47 13.72 22.76 13.71
N GLY A 48 13.11 22.11 12.70
CA GLY A 48 13.66 22.01 11.35
C GLY A 48 13.81 23.37 10.63
N SER A 49 14.78 23.49 9.74
CA SER A 49 15.23 24.74 9.12
C SER A 49 14.15 25.45 8.29
N GLY A 50 13.25 24.71 7.66
CA GLY A 50 12.12 25.21 6.87
C GLY A 50 11.04 25.94 7.67
N TYR A 51 10.99 25.79 8.99
CA TYR A 51 10.08 26.54 9.85
C TYR A 51 10.68 27.84 10.40
N ARG A 52 11.96 28.13 10.11
CA ARG A 52 12.65 29.37 10.54
C ARG A 52 11.82 30.64 10.27
N PRO A 53 11.26 30.88 9.07
CA PRO A 53 10.53 32.12 8.83
C PRO A 53 9.33 32.31 9.75
N ARG A 54 8.67 31.21 10.15
CA ARG A 54 7.51 31.26 11.06
C ARG A 54 7.93 31.48 12.51
N VAL A 55 9.05 30.87 12.93
CA VAL A 55 9.63 31.09 14.26
C VAL A 55 10.06 32.54 14.44
N GLU A 56 10.75 33.10 13.45
CA GLU A 56 11.22 34.49 13.49
C GLU A 56 10.04 35.47 13.43
N ALA A 57 8.99 35.16 12.64
CA ALA A 57 7.75 35.94 12.62
C ALA A 57 7.02 35.93 13.97
N ALA A 58 7.14 34.86 14.74
CA ALA A 58 6.62 34.76 16.09
C ALA A 58 7.42 35.59 17.13
N GLY A 59 8.54 36.21 16.72
CA GLY A 59 9.42 36.99 17.58
C GLY A 59 10.37 36.14 18.44
N ALA A 60 10.50 34.84 18.15
CA ALA A 60 11.41 33.93 18.83
C ALA A 60 12.75 33.80 18.08
N SER A 61 13.83 33.55 18.82
CA SER A 61 15.12 33.19 18.21
C SER A 61 15.12 31.73 17.72
N PHE A 62 15.77 31.45 16.60
CA PHE A 62 15.73 30.14 15.96
C PHE A 62 17.06 29.37 16.08
N VAL A 63 16.97 28.06 16.35
CA VAL A 63 18.07 27.10 16.25
C VAL A 63 17.62 25.92 15.39
N SER A 64 18.43 25.57 14.39
CA SER A 64 18.11 24.46 13.49
C SER A 64 18.41 23.12 14.15
N VAL A 65 17.54 22.15 13.88
CA VAL A 65 17.95 20.75 13.91
C VAL A 65 18.81 20.49 12.68
N GLU A 66 19.83 19.66 12.82
CA GLU A 66 20.74 19.26 11.74
C GLU A 66 20.65 17.74 11.56
N GLY A 67 21.15 17.21 10.44
CA GLY A 67 21.15 15.77 10.20
C GLY A 67 19.79 15.21 9.77
N TYR A 68 19.45 14.01 10.22
CA TYR A 68 18.19 13.31 9.89
C TYR A 68 16.98 13.93 10.59
N GLY A 69 17.20 14.71 11.65
CA GLY A 69 16.16 15.45 12.36
C GLY A 69 15.67 16.70 11.63
N ASP A 70 16.28 17.11 10.50
CA ASP A 70 15.84 18.26 9.69
C ASP A 70 14.90 17.85 8.54
N PHE A 71 13.67 17.48 8.87
CA PHE A 71 12.63 17.04 7.91
C PHE A 71 11.35 17.88 8.03
N TYR A 72 10.44 17.75 7.04
CA TYR A 72 9.19 18.52 6.99
C TYR A 72 8.01 17.64 6.61
N ASP A 73 6.97 17.64 7.43
CA ASP A 73 5.64 17.10 7.10
C ASP A 73 5.68 15.76 6.33
N LEU A 74 6.21 14.73 7.00
CA LEU A 74 6.31 13.36 6.48
C LEU A 74 4.94 12.87 5.98
N THR A 75 4.82 12.64 4.66
CA THR A 75 3.59 12.14 4.02
C THR A 75 3.40 10.63 4.21
N SER A 76 4.44 9.94 4.66
CA SER A 76 4.49 8.54 5.07
C SER A 76 5.63 8.36 6.06
N TRP A 77 5.54 7.37 6.96
CA TRP A 77 6.67 6.97 7.83
C TRP A 77 7.83 6.32 7.04
N ASP A 78 7.70 6.23 5.71
CA ASP A 78 8.78 5.90 4.80
C ASP A 78 9.63 7.15 4.52
N LEU A 79 10.94 6.96 4.73
CA LEU A 79 12.02 7.93 4.73
C LEU A 79 12.09 8.73 3.41
N ASP A 80 12.45 10.01 3.51
CA ASP A 80 12.69 10.89 2.36
C ASP A 80 13.71 10.25 1.38
N PRO A 81 13.37 10.07 0.09
CA PRO A 81 14.22 9.41 -0.89
C PRO A 81 15.53 10.17 -1.20
N SER A 82 15.67 11.43 -0.79
CA SER A 82 16.90 12.23 -0.92
C SER A 82 18.04 11.81 0.03
N TRP A 83 17.78 10.87 0.94
CA TRP A 83 18.77 10.41 1.92
C TRP A 83 19.81 9.46 1.30
N PRO A 84 21.13 9.66 1.55
CA PRO A 84 22.20 8.81 0.99
C PRO A 84 22.09 7.32 1.35
N GLU A 85 22.54 6.43 0.47
CA GLU A 85 22.30 4.97 0.54
C GLU A 85 22.91 4.27 1.78
N GLY A 86 24.04 4.78 2.31
CA GLY A 86 24.65 4.29 3.57
C GLY A 86 23.99 4.82 4.85
N LYS A 87 22.95 5.64 4.69
CA LYS A 87 22.26 6.38 5.76
C LYS A 87 20.79 5.95 5.94
N LYS A 88 20.32 4.95 5.17
CA LYS A 88 18.97 4.37 5.22
C LYS A 88 18.79 3.24 6.26
N HIS A 89 19.84 2.93 7.03
CA HIS A 89 19.87 1.86 8.04
C HIS A 89 19.96 2.36 9.48
N LEU A 90 19.83 3.67 9.71
CA LEU A 90 19.76 4.20 11.06
C LEU A 90 18.28 4.34 11.45
N GLU A 91 17.90 3.50 12.41
CA GLU A 91 16.60 3.39 13.04
C GLU A 91 16.04 4.78 13.40
N GLY A 92 14.71 5.00 13.30
CA GLY A 92 14.07 6.30 13.57
C GLY A 92 14.43 6.95 14.93
N THR A 93 15.08 6.24 15.84
CA THR A 93 15.69 6.80 17.05
C THR A 93 16.73 7.89 16.80
N ASP A 94 17.49 7.85 15.70
CA ASP A 94 18.55 8.85 15.47
C ASP A 94 17.95 10.24 15.16
N CYS A 95 16.86 10.32 14.38
CA CYS A 95 16.20 11.60 14.11
C CYS A 95 15.39 12.12 15.31
N PHE A 96 14.72 11.25 16.08
CA PHE A 96 13.85 11.67 17.19
C PHE A 96 14.56 11.84 18.55
N ILE A 97 15.76 11.25 18.71
CA ILE A 97 16.52 11.30 19.96
C ILE A 97 17.86 12.00 19.73
N HIS A 98 18.72 11.45 18.88
CA HIS A 98 20.10 11.95 18.73
C HIS A 98 20.15 13.37 18.18
N ASP A 99 19.58 13.62 17.00
CA ASP A 99 19.69 14.91 16.31
C ASP A 99 18.95 16.03 17.06
N LEU A 100 17.75 15.72 17.56
CA LEU A 100 17.00 16.64 18.42
C LEU A 100 17.74 16.94 19.75
N HIS A 101 18.41 15.94 20.33
CA HIS A 101 19.21 16.14 21.54
C HIS A 101 20.42 17.05 21.28
N HIS A 102 21.12 16.86 20.17
CA HIS A 102 22.24 17.72 19.78
C HIS A 102 21.78 19.16 19.55
N ALA A 103 20.68 19.36 18.82
CA ALA A 103 20.10 20.69 18.60
C ALA A 103 19.68 21.36 19.92
N LEU A 104 19.09 20.59 20.84
CA LEU A 104 18.76 21.04 22.20
C LEU A 104 20.00 21.49 22.97
N GLN A 105 21.09 20.71 22.94
CA GLN A 105 22.35 21.05 23.62
C GLN A 105 23.01 22.31 23.04
N THR A 106 23.00 22.46 21.72
CA THR A 106 23.50 23.68 21.04
C THR A 106 22.70 24.92 21.46
N ALA A 107 21.37 24.80 21.53
CA ALA A 107 20.51 25.90 21.97
C ALA A 107 20.75 26.25 23.45
N LEU A 108 20.85 25.25 24.33
CA LEU A 108 21.17 25.46 25.75
C LEU A 108 22.55 26.11 25.93
N GLY A 109 23.56 25.70 25.16
CA GLY A 109 24.90 26.31 25.18
C GLY A 109 24.86 27.77 24.75
N THR A 110 24.17 28.05 23.65
CA THR A 110 24.01 29.42 23.13
C THR A 110 23.32 30.33 24.15
N LEU A 111 22.24 29.86 24.78
CA LEU A 111 21.51 30.61 25.80
C LEU A 111 22.37 30.82 27.06
N ALA A 112 23.09 29.80 27.53
CA ALA A 112 23.96 29.89 28.69
C ALA A 112 25.11 30.89 28.47
N SER A 113 25.70 30.93 27.26
CA SER A 113 26.74 31.91 26.91
C SER A 113 26.21 33.34 26.78
N LYS A 114 25.02 33.54 26.19
CA LYS A 114 24.42 34.87 26.01
C LYS A 114 23.85 35.46 27.30
N HIS A 115 23.36 34.62 28.21
CA HIS A 115 22.65 35.04 29.42
C HIS A 115 23.12 34.25 30.65
N PRO A 116 24.38 34.43 31.08
CA PRO A 116 24.95 33.68 32.20
C PRO A 116 24.15 33.89 33.49
N GLY A 117 23.80 32.78 34.15
CA GLY A 117 23.10 32.78 35.45
C GLY A 117 21.58 32.97 35.38
N ARG A 118 20.98 33.15 34.19
CA ARG A 118 19.52 33.23 34.04
C ARG A 118 18.91 31.83 33.91
N PRO A 119 17.85 31.48 34.67
CA PRO A 119 17.23 30.17 34.59
C PRO A 119 16.61 29.93 33.21
N THR A 120 16.73 28.70 32.69
CA THR A 120 16.18 28.28 31.40
C THR A 120 15.14 27.20 31.60
N ILE A 121 13.91 27.42 31.12
CA ILE A 121 12.83 26.42 31.14
C ILE A 121 12.70 25.79 29.76
N LEU A 122 12.76 24.47 29.70
CA LEU A 122 12.55 23.69 28.48
C LEU A 122 11.07 23.31 28.34
N LEU A 123 10.49 23.64 27.19
CA LEU A 123 9.18 23.20 26.74
C LEU A 123 9.36 22.24 25.57
N THR A 124 8.86 21.01 25.70
CA THR A 124 8.72 20.08 24.57
C THR A 124 7.26 19.68 24.38
N GLU A 125 6.98 18.88 23.36
CA GLU A 125 5.66 18.30 23.10
C GLU A 125 5.66 16.77 23.28
N SER A 126 4.47 16.16 23.30
CA SER A 126 4.20 14.78 23.69
C SER A 126 4.70 13.64 22.78
N LEU A 127 5.56 13.92 21.80
CA LEU A 127 6.34 12.93 21.04
C LEU A 127 7.82 13.34 20.87
N ASN A 128 8.29 14.32 21.62
CA ASN A 128 9.66 14.80 21.55
C ASN A 128 10.55 14.16 22.63
N PHE A 129 11.59 13.42 22.18
CA PHE A 129 12.50 12.70 23.08
C PHE A 129 13.84 13.42 23.32
N ALA A 130 13.98 14.69 22.91
CA ALA A 130 15.25 15.44 22.95
C ALA A 130 15.86 15.54 24.35
N ALA A 131 15.02 15.63 25.40
CA ALA A 131 15.46 15.75 26.78
C ALA A 131 15.83 14.40 27.42
N MET A 132 15.44 13.27 26.83
CA MET A 132 15.58 11.95 27.45
C MET A 132 17.03 11.58 27.80
N PRO A 133 18.04 11.82 26.94
CA PRO A 133 19.44 11.50 27.29
C PRO A 133 19.89 12.16 28.60
N ILE A 134 19.67 13.46 28.78
CA ILE A 134 20.08 14.17 30.01
C ILE A 134 19.25 13.78 31.24
N LEU A 135 17.98 13.37 31.06
CA LEU A 135 17.15 12.86 32.15
C LEU A 135 17.62 11.48 32.61
N HIS A 136 18.15 10.66 31.70
CA HIS A 136 18.77 9.36 31.98
C HIS A 136 20.27 9.44 32.33
N GLY A 137 20.83 10.65 32.50
CA GLY A 137 22.18 10.83 33.02
C GLY A 137 23.28 11.04 31.99
N ALA A 138 22.93 11.26 30.71
CA ALA A 138 23.90 11.65 29.70
C ALA A 138 24.60 12.99 30.07
N PRO A 139 25.87 13.17 29.67
CA PRO A 139 26.58 14.43 29.83
C PRO A 139 25.92 15.53 28.98
N GLY A 140 25.82 16.74 29.53
CA GLY A 140 25.23 17.87 28.83
C GLY A 140 24.69 18.96 29.76
N LEU A 141 24.37 20.11 29.19
CA LEU A 141 23.67 21.19 29.89
C LEU A 141 22.24 20.75 30.19
N ARG A 142 21.77 21.07 31.40
CA ARG A 142 20.42 20.76 31.86
C ARG A 142 19.60 22.04 32.00
N PRO A 143 18.34 22.06 31.54
CA PRO A 143 17.44 23.16 31.83
C PRO A 143 17.14 23.20 33.33
N THR A 144 16.79 24.40 33.83
CA THR A 144 16.36 24.63 35.21
C THR A 144 15.03 23.94 35.51
N GLY A 145 14.15 23.83 34.50
CA GLY A 145 12.87 23.13 34.59
C GLY A 145 12.45 22.58 33.24
N TYR A 146 11.64 21.52 33.27
CA TYR A 146 11.18 20.81 32.08
C TYR A 146 9.67 20.57 32.11
N ILE A 147 8.98 21.12 31.09
CA ILE A 147 7.54 21.01 30.87
C ILE A 147 7.28 20.32 29.53
N VAL A 148 6.38 19.35 29.51
CA VAL A 148 5.87 18.73 28.27
C VAL A 148 4.45 19.20 28.00
N ILE A 149 4.16 19.57 26.75
CA ILE A 149 2.83 19.96 26.27
C ILE A 149 2.19 18.79 25.53
N GLY A 150 1.02 18.34 26.00
CA GLY A 150 0.25 17.22 25.44
C GLY A 150 -0.54 17.62 24.21
N LEU A 151 -0.02 17.32 23.01
CA LEU A 151 -0.63 17.61 21.70
C LEU A 151 -1.34 16.41 21.06
N ASN A 152 -1.38 15.26 21.75
CA ASN A 152 -2.09 14.04 21.34
C ASN A 152 -2.88 13.44 22.52
N PRO A 153 -3.82 12.50 22.29
CA PRO A 153 -4.45 11.75 23.39
C PRO A 153 -3.40 11.07 24.25
N MET A 154 -3.64 11.01 25.57
CA MET A 154 -2.63 10.57 26.51
C MET A 154 -2.22 9.11 26.30
N MET A 155 -0.93 8.90 26.03
CA MET A 155 -0.32 7.57 25.76
C MET A 155 0.17 6.84 27.01
N LEU A 156 0.15 7.52 28.16
CA LEU A 156 0.60 6.96 29.43
C LEU A 156 -0.13 5.65 29.74
N SER A 157 0.62 4.61 30.09
CA SER A 157 0.07 3.34 30.57
C SER A 157 -0.70 3.56 31.89
N SER A 158 -1.78 2.83 32.10
CA SER A 158 -2.52 2.88 33.38
C SER A 158 -3.14 1.53 33.70
N ILE A 159 -3.31 1.27 35.00
CA ILE A 159 -4.10 0.13 35.47
C ILE A 159 -5.61 0.32 35.22
N ASP A 160 -6.10 1.56 35.10
CA ASP A 160 -7.54 1.84 35.02
C ASP A 160 -8.14 1.74 33.62
N HIS A 161 -7.30 1.67 32.58
CA HIS A 161 -7.77 1.64 31.20
C HIS A 161 -6.88 0.76 30.32
N PRO A 162 -7.39 0.31 29.17
CA PRO A 162 -6.64 -0.54 28.27
C PRO A 162 -5.45 0.21 27.64
N PRO A 163 -4.46 -0.52 27.10
CA PRO A 163 -3.29 0.06 26.47
C PRO A 163 -3.64 1.03 25.33
N PHE A 164 -2.82 2.05 25.15
CA PHE A 164 -2.98 3.06 24.09
C PHE A 164 -3.00 2.39 22.71
N GLY A 165 -3.97 2.76 21.87
CA GLY A 165 -4.18 2.20 20.54
C GLY A 165 -5.23 1.07 20.50
N SER A 166 -5.82 0.70 21.63
CA SER A 166 -6.83 -0.36 21.70
C SER A 166 -8.23 0.09 21.28
N GLY A 167 -8.55 1.39 21.37
CA GLY A 167 -9.89 1.91 21.06
C GLY A 167 -11.01 1.30 21.92
N LEU A 168 -10.66 0.83 23.12
CA LEU A 168 -11.57 0.26 24.11
C LEU A 168 -11.81 1.25 25.25
N PRO A 169 -13.02 1.29 25.84
CA PRO A 169 -13.32 2.18 26.96
C PRO A 169 -12.61 1.73 28.25
N PRO A 170 -12.41 2.64 29.23
CA PRO A 170 -11.85 2.30 30.54
C PRO A 170 -12.80 1.43 31.38
N ASP A 171 -12.22 0.58 32.23
CA ASP A 171 -12.91 -0.24 33.23
C ASP A 171 -12.08 -0.28 34.52
N ALA A 172 -12.49 0.53 35.50
CA ALA A 172 -11.83 0.66 36.79
C ALA A 172 -12.25 -0.43 37.80
N SER A 173 -13.04 -1.43 37.40
CA SER A 173 -13.38 -2.56 38.25
C SER A 173 -12.11 -3.37 38.60
N PRO A 174 -12.08 -4.11 39.73
CA PRO A 174 -10.93 -4.96 40.06
C PRO A 174 -10.58 -5.97 38.96
N ALA A 175 -11.58 -6.49 38.25
CA ALA A 175 -11.40 -7.40 37.12
C ALA A 175 -10.84 -6.67 35.89
N GLY A 176 -11.40 -5.51 35.55
CA GLY A 176 -10.91 -4.64 34.48
C GLY A 176 -9.45 -4.23 34.70
N ARG A 177 -9.11 -3.81 35.92
CA ARG A 177 -7.74 -3.47 36.33
C ARG A 177 -6.75 -4.62 36.17
N ALA A 178 -7.15 -5.84 36.53
CA ALA A 178 -6.31 -7.02 36.32
C ALA A 178 -6.11 -7.32 34.82
N GLN A 179 -7.16 -7.17 34.01
CA GLN A 179 -7.11 -7.34 32.56
C GLN A 179 -6.24 -6.27 31.89
N HIS A 180 -6.36 -5.00 32.31
CA HIS A 180 -5.53 -3.91 31.81
C HIS A 180 -4.07 -4.09 32.21
N ALA A 181 -3.78 -4.50 33.45
CA ALA A 181 -2.41 -4.80 33.87
C ALA A 181 -1.75 -5.87 32.97
N ALA A 182 -2.49 -6.94 32.66
CA ALA A 182 -2.01 -7.98 31.74
C ALA A 182 -1.86 -7.46 30.30
N ALA A 183 -2.80 -6.65 29.81
CA ALA A 183 -2.75 -6.07 28.46
C ALA A 183 -1.61 -5.06 28.29
N ASN A 184 -1.36 -4.21 29.29
CA ASN A 184 -0.22 -3.29 29.30
C ASN A 184 1.11 -4.05 29.37
N ALA A 185 1.20 -5.15 30.12
CA ALA A 185 2.38 -6.02 30.11
C ALA A 185 2.65 -6.62 28.71
N ALA A 186 1.61 -7.14 28.05
CA ALA A 186 1.72 -7.66 26.67
C ALA A 186 2.06 -6.56 25.64
N GLN A 187 1.58 -5.33 25.83
CA GLN A 187 1.96 -4.20 24.99
C GLN A 187 3.46 -3.90 25.13
N ARG A 188 4.01 -3.94 26.34
CA ARG A 188 5.45 -3.76 26.56
C ARG A 188 6.29 -4.80 25.81
N GLU A 189 5.84 -6.05 25.75
CA GLU A 189 6.49 -7.08 24.92
C GLU A 189 6.40 -6.75 23.41
N THR A 190 5.26 -6.25 22.94
CA THR A 190 5.07 -5.83 21.54
C THR A 190 5.99 -4.66 21.17
N PHE A 191 6.28 -3.78 22.13
CA PHE A 191 7.18 -2.64 21.99
C PHE A 191 8.64 -2.95 22.38
N ALA A 192 9.00 -4.22 22.64
CA ALA A 192 10.34 -4.58 23.11
C ALA A 192 11.45 -4.09 22.17
N ALA A 193 11.27 -4.20 20.85
CA ALA A 193 12.24 -3.69 19.87
C ALA A 193 12.41 -2.16 19.96
N ALA A 194 11.31 -1.41 20.03
CA ALA A 194 11.36 0.05 20.17
C ALA A 194 11.97 0.48 21.51
N GLN A 195 11.68 -0.27 22.58
CA GLN A 195 12.28 -0.06 23.90
C GLN A 195 13.80 -0.32 23.86
N SER A 196 14.25 -1.36 23.16
CA SER A 196 15.67 -1.65 22.97
C SER A 196 16.38 -0.56 22.17
N SER A 197 15.81 -0.11 21.04
CA SER A 197 16.39 1.00 20.26
C SER A 197 16.44 2.30 21.08
N TYR A 198 15.41 2.58 21.90
CA TYR A 198 15.42 3.71 22.83
C TYR A 198 16.57 3.61 23.84
N ALA A 199 16.76 2.45 24.47
CA ALA A 199 17.85 2.21 25.41
C ALA A 199 19.23 2.35 24.74
N GLU A 200 19.39 1.83 23.52
CA GLU A 200 20.63 1.93 22.74
C GLU A 200 20.96 3.39 22.38
N ALA A 201 19.96 4.16 21.95
CA ALA A 201 20.13 5.58 21.63
C ALA A 201 20.57 6.40 22.86
N LEU A 202 19.98 6.13 24.02
CA LEU A 202 20.41 6.75 25.28
C LEU A 202 21.85 6.36 25.66
N ALA A 203 22.20 5.08 25.49
CA ALA A 203 23.55 4.58 25.77
C ALA A 203 24.61 5.22 24.85
N LYS A 204 24.31 5.37 23.54
CA LYS A 204 25.18 6.05 22.56
C LYS A 204 25.49 7.49 22.96
N LEU A 205 24.50 8.17 23.55
CA LEU A 205 24.64 9.55 24.03
C LEU A 205 25.24 9.65 25.45
N GLY A 206 25.65 8.52 26.04
CA GLY A 206 26.37 8.49 27.32
C GLY A 206 25.48 8.45 28.56
N ALA A 207 24.21 8.02 28.45
CA ALA A 207 23.36 7.78 29.61
C ALA A 207 23.97 6.74 30.56
N ALA A 208 24.00 7.04 31.86
CA ALA A 208 24.75 6.27 32.85
C ALA A 208 24.09 4.95 33.28
N ARG A 209 22.81 4.74 32.92
CA ARG A 209 22.00 3.56 33.28
C ARG A 209 20.98 3.26 32.18
N GLU A 210 20.61 1.99 32.05
CA GLU A 210 19.46 1.61 31.22
C GLU A 210 18.17 2.25 31.73
N PRO A 211 17.25 2.63 30.83
CA PRO A 211 15.96 3.20 31.23
C PRO A 211 15.09 2.15 31.91
N GLU A 212 14.80 2.35 33.20
CA GLU A 212 13.87 1.50 33.97
C GLU A 212 12.39 1.74 33.59
N THR A 213 12.09 2.88 32.95
CA THR A 213 10.75 3.27 32.52
C THR A 213 10.47 2.85 31.08
N PHE A 214 9.23 2.42 30.83
CA PHE A 214 8.73 2.20 29.48
C PHE A 214 8.75 3.51 28.67
N LEU A 215 9.14 3.46 27.39
CA LEU A 215 9.46 4.65 26.60
C LEU A 215 8.29 5.65 26.52
N LEU A 216 7.06 5.17 26.40
CA LEU A 216 5.87 6.05 26.35
C LEU A 216 5.56 6.65 27.73
N ASP A 217 5.83 5.93 28.81
CA ASP A 217 5.60 6.38 30.18
C ASP A 217 6.66 7.42 30.60
N ALA A 218 7.88 7.33 30.06
CA ALA A 218 9.00 8.23 30.35
C ALA A 218 8.67 9.72 30.05
N LEU A 219 7.90 9.96 28.99
CA LEU A 219 7.42 11.29 28.58
C LEU A 219 6.48 11.95 29.61
N TYR A 220 5.92 11.20 30.55
CA TYR A 220 4.98 11.70 31.56
C TYR A 220 5.58 11.70 32.98
N HIS A 221 6.46 10.75 33.28
CA HIS A 221 7.04 10.60 34.63
C HIS A 221 8.32 11.41 34.87
N LEU A 222 9.14 11.64 33.83
CA LEU A 222 10.43 12.33 33.97
C LEU A 222 10.38 13.88 33.92
N PRO A 223 9.42 14.52 33.22
CA PRO A 223 9.25 15.97 33.29
C PRO A 223 8.81 16.47 34.66
N ASP A 224 9.08 17.74 34.96
CA ASP A 224 8.60 18.37 36.20
C ASP A 224 7.09 18.64 36.13
N ARG A 225 6.59 18.89 34.90
CA ARG A 225 5.17 19.05 34.56
C ARG A 225 4.85 18.44 33.21
N PHE A 226 3.67 17.84 33.12
CA PHE A 226 3.04 17.47 31.86
C PHE A 226 1.69 18.20 31.76
N VAL A 227 1.53 19.06 30.77
CA VAL A 227 0.32 19.87 30.58
C VAL A 227 -0.47 19.29 29.39
N GLN A 228 -1.49 18.49 29.67
CA GLN A 228 -2.37 17.93 28.66
C GLN A 228 -3.31 19.02 28.12
N MET A 229 -3.32 19.20 26.80
CA MET A 229 -4.10 20.27 26.14
C MET A 229 -5.57 19.89 25.92
N CYS A 230 -6.28 19.57 27.01
CA CYS A 230 -7.71 19.30 27.02
C CYS A 230 -8.36 19.64 28.37
N VAL A 231 -9.69 19.55 28.44
CA VAL A 231 -10.42 19.53 29.71
C VAL A 231 -10.34 18.14 30.36
N PRO A 232 -10.28 18.03 31.70
CA PRO A 232 -10.24 16.74 32.39
C PRO A 232 -11.35 15.77 31.95
N SER A 233 -12.58 16.25 31.75
CA SER A 233 -13.73 15.39 31.43
C SER A 233 -13.75 14.76 30.03
N VAL A 234 -12.76 15.04 29.18
CA VAL A 234 -12.59 14.34 27.88
C VAL A 234 -11.41 13.37 27.87
N GLU A 235 -10.72 13.22 28.99
CA GLU A 235 -9.64 12.26 29.18
C GLU A 235 -10.04 11.18 30.18
N TYR A 236 -9.48 9.98 30.02
CA TYR A 236 -9.81 8.87 30.92
C TYR A 236 -9.30 9.15 32.35
N PRO A 237 -10.12 8.90 33.39
CA PRO A 237 -9.67 8.99 34.77
C PRO A 237 -8.56 7.98 35.06
N ARG A 238 -7.54 8.41 35.81
CA ARG A 238 -6.35 7.62 36.15
C ARG A 238 -6.05 7.75 37.63
N SER A 239 -6.07 6.64 38.36
CA SER A 239 -5.68 6.58 39.77
C SER A 239 -4.16 6.60 39.97
N ASP A 240 -3.41 6.22 38.93
CA ASP A 240 -1.94 6.19 38.87
C ASP A 240 -1.34 7.37 38.09
N ALA A 241 -2.10 8.45 37.93
CA ALA A 241 -1.62 9.66 37.27
C ALA A 241 -0.40 10.26 37.99
N PRO A 242 0.64 10.69 37.25
CA PRO A 242 1.81 11.32 37.85
C PRO A 242 1.44 12.66 38.50
N PRO A 243 2.06 13.03 39.63
CA PRO A 243 1.72 14.25 40.37
C PRO A 243 1.98 15.55 39.57
N GLY A 244 2.78 15.48 38.50
CA GLY A 244 3.07 16.57 37.59
C GLY A 244 2.05 16.79 36.48
N LEU A 245 1.02 15.93 36.33
CA LEU A 245 -0.01 16.05 35.30
C LEU A 245 -0.94 17.24 35.57
N ARG A 246 -1.15 18.10 34.57
CA ARG A 246 -2.06 19.25 34.59
C ARG A 246 -2.89 19.29 33.31
N PHE A 247 -4.03 19.94 33.37
CA PHE A 247 -4.93 20.16 32.23
C PHE A 247 -5.02 21.65 31.94
N SER A 248 -5.02 22.02 30.65
CA SER A 248 -5.07 23.42 30.22
C SER A 248 -6.41 23.84 29.60
N GLY A 249 -7.35 22.91 29.43
CA GLY A 249 -8.66 23.17 28.84
C GLY A 249 -8.72 23.26 27.31
N GLY A 250 -7.59 23.08 26.61
CA GLY A 250 -7.54 23.00 25.15
C GLY A 250 -6.36 23.74 24.52
N TYR A 251 -6.44 23.99 23.22
CA TYR A 251 -5.41 24.75 22.50
C TYR A 251 -5.51 26.26 22.74
N PRO A 252 -4.37 26.97 22.76
CA PRO A 252 -4.34 28.42 22.90
C PRO A 252 -5.03 29.13 21.72
N ASN A 253 -5.53 30.34 21.98
CA ASN A 253 -6.03 31.24 20.94
C ASN A 253 -4.87 31.66 20.03
N GLY A 254 -4.84 31.12 18.81
CA GLY A 254 -3.96 31.63 17.76
C GLY A 254 -4.37 33.02 17.29
N PRO A 255 -3.48 33.76 16.60
CA PRO A 255 -3.92 34.89 15.79
C PRO A 255 -5.04 34.43 14.87
N LYS A 256 -6.14 35.18 14.82
CA LYS A 256 -7.25 34.89 13.91
C LYS A 256 -6.70 34.89 12.50
N ASP A 257 -6.61 33.72 11.87
CA ASP A 257 -6.37 33.64 10.43
C ASP A 257 -7.35 34.61 9.76
N PRO A 258 -6.89 35.52 8.89
CA PRO A 258 -7.80 36.44 8.23
C PRO A 258 -8.71 35.61 7.32
N PHE A 259 -9.91 35.28 7.81
CA PHE A 259 -11.01 34.71 7.04
C PHE A 259 -11.68 35.80 6.19
N HIS A 260 -10.86 36.67 5.61
CA HIS A 260 -11.29 37.83 4.84
C HIS A 260 -10.56 37.84 3.48
N PRO A 261 -11.30 37.92 2.36
CA PRO A 261 -12.76 38.02 2.28
C PRO A 261 -13.47 36.69 2.59
N ARG A 262 -14.64 36.78 3.23
CA ARG A 262 -15.52 35.62 3.48
C ARG A 262 -16.17 35.17 2.16
N PRO A 263 -16.49 33.86 1.99
CA PRO A 263 -17.22 33.39 0.82
C PRO A 263 -18.57 34.11 0.65
N ALA A 264 -19.02 34.31 -0.59
CA ALA A 264 -20.25 35.04 -0.90
C ALA A 264 -21.51 34.45 -0.24
N TRP A 265 -21.51 33.14 0.02
CA TRP A 265 -22.61 32.40 0.67
C TRP A 265 -22.52 32.43 2.21
N TRP A 266 -21.50 33.03 2.83
CA TRP A 266 -21.36 33.08 4.29
C TRP A 266 -22.56 33.67 5.05
N PRO A 267 -23.30 34.68 4.52
CA PRO A 267 -24.53 35.15 5.16
C PRO A 267 -25.57 34.03 5.40
N GLU A 268 -25.59 32.97 4.58
CA GLU A 268 -26.47 31.82 4.77
C GLU A 268 -26.11 31.01 6.04
N VAL A 269 -24.82 30.89 6.36
CA VAL A 269 -24.33 30.22 7.58
C VAL A 269 -24.77 30.97 8.83
N VAL A 270 -24.67 32.30 8.79
CA VAL A 270 -25.09 33.16 9.90
C VAL A 270 -26.62 33.13 10.06
N ALA A 271 -27.37 33.15 8.95
CA ALA A 271 -28.82 33.12 8.95
C ALA A 271 -29.40 31.74 9.31
N ALA A 272 -28.67 30.64 9.09
CA ALA A 272 -29.13 29.27 9.35
C ALA A 272 -29.66 29.08 10.78
N LYS A 273 -28.98 29.67 11.78
CA LYS A 273 -29.40 29.62 13.19
C LYS A 273 -30.73 30.33 13.44
N ALA A 274 -30.97 31.46 12.79
CA ALA A 274 -32.23 32.20 12.89
C ALA A 274 -33.38 31.51 12.15
N ALA A 275 -33.07 30.78 11.07
CA ALA A 275 -34.01 29.99 10.28
C ALA A 275 -34.24 28.56 10.81
N ALA A 276 -33.73 28.22 12.01
CA ALA A 276 -33.79 26.89 12.60
C ALA A 276 -33.24 25.74 11.71
N ARG A 277 -32.39 26.06 10.72
CA ARG A 277 -31.72 25.06 9.88
C ARG A 277 -30.54 24.45 10.63
N LYS A 278 -30.42 23.13 10.56
CA LYS A 278 -29.35 22.36 11.20
C LYS A 278 -28.08 22.46 10.37
N LEU A 279 -27.01 23.02 10.93
CA LEU A 279 -25.75 23.16 10.20
C LEU A 279 -24.81 22.00 10.50
N VAL A 280 -24.31 21.35 9.45
CA VAL A 280 -23.31 20.28 9.53
C VAL A 280 -22.04 20.76 8.88
N PHE A 281 -20.93 20.70 9.60
CA PHE A 281 -19.63 20.99 9.03
C PHE A 281 -18.86 19.69 8.81
N VAL A 282 -18.20 19.55 7.66
CA VAL A 282 -17.35 18.40 7.35
C VAL A 282 -15.98 18.84 6.87
N CYS A 283 -14.95 18.25 7.48
CA CYS A 283 -13.56 18.49 7.12
C CYS A 283 -12.73 17.22 7.31
N GLN A 284 -11.92 16.90 6.31
CA GLN A 284 -10.95 15.81 6.33
C GLN A 284 -9.57 16.49 6.45
N GLY A 285 -8.88 16.29 7.58
CA GLY A 285 -7.72 17.10 7.99
C GLY A 285 -6.57 17.18 6.96
N THR A 286 -5.56 18.02 7.24
CA THR A 286 -4.50 18.44 6.29
C THR A 286 -3.59 17.33 5.74
N VAL A 287 -3.62 16.13 6.32
CA VAL A 287 -2.79 14.95 5.96
C VAL A 287 -3.60 13.90 5.16
N ALA A 288 -4.92 13.84 5.33
CA ALA A 288 -5.77 12.88 4.63
C ALA A 288 -6.24 13.50 3.30
N MET A 289 -5.61 13.09 2.20
CA MET A 289 -5.76 13.74 0.89
C MET A 289 -6.91 13.21 0.03
N ASP A 290 -7.55 12.09 0.41
CA ASP A 290 -8.62 11.46 -0.37
C ASP A 290 -10.02 11.85 0.14
N LEU A 291 -10.55 12.94 -0.41
CA LEU A 291 -11.88 13.48 -0.09
C LEU A 291 -13.02 12.47 -0.29
N THR A 292 -12.80 11.37 -1.03
CA THR A 292 -13.81 10.32 -1.26
C THR A 292 -14.08 9.46 -0.04
N GLN A 293 -13.21 9.52 0.99
CA GLN A 293 -13.35 8.71 2.21
C GLN A 293 -14.35 9.30 3.20
N LEU A 294 -14.41 10.64 3.35
CA LEU A 294 -15.31 11.26 4.35
C LEU A 294 -16.15 12.40 3.77
N VAL A 295 -15.53 13.35 3.06
CA VAL A 295 -16.22 14.56 2.59
C VAL A 295 -17.31 14.22 1.58
N VAL A 296 -16.97 13.51 0.50
CA VAL A 296 -17.91 13.12 -0.56
C VAL A 296 -19.07 12.26 -0.02
N PRO A 297 -18.84 11.17 0.74
CA PRO A 297 -19.95 10.36 1.25
C PRO A 297 -20.81 11.12 2.28
N THR A 298 -20.25 12.11 3.00
CA THR A 298 -21.05 12.99 3.89
C THR A 298 -21.98 13.90 3.10
N MET A 299 -21.51 14.50 2.00
CA MET A 299 -22.38 15.29 1.12
C MET A 299 -23.50 14.42 0.54
N ALA A 300 -23.17 13.22 0.06
CA ALA A 300 -24.16 12.27 -0.47
C ALA A 300 -25.17 11.80 0.60
N ALA A 301 -24.72 11.61 1.85
CA ALA A 301 -25.58 11.20 2.95
C ALA A 301 -26.67 12.23 3.27
N LEU A 302 -26.34 13.52 3.10
CA LEU A 302 -27.17 14.65 3.49
C LEU A 302 -27.85 15.36 2.32
N ALA A 303 -27.61 14.96 1.07
CA ALA A 303 -28.10 15.65 -0.13
C ALA A 303 -29.63 15.89 -0.17
N GLY A 304 -30.42 14.97 0.39
CA GLY A 304 -31.89 15.05 0.43
C GLY A 304 -32.50 15.72 1.66
N ARG A 305 -31.69 16.30 2.56
CA ARG A 305 -32.16 16.95 3.80
C ARG A 305 -32.28 18.46 3.61
N GLU A 306 -33.51 18.95 3.38
CA GLU A 306 -33.79 20.38 3.22
C GLU A 306 -33.64 21.18 4.52
N ASP A 307 -33.81 20.52 5.68
CA ASP A 307 -33.61 21.08 7.01
C ASP A 307 -32.12 21.27 7.37
N VAL A 308 -31.19 20.73 6.56
CA VAL A 308 -29.74 20.76 6.81
C VAL A 308 -29.02 21.69 5.82
N LEU A 309 -28.00 22.39 6.31
CA LEU A 309 -27.00 23.09 5.51
C LEU A 309 -25.63 22.45 5.77
N VAL A 310 -24.96 21.96 4.72
CA VAL A 310 -23.65 21.30 4.86
C VAL A 310 -22.55 22.28 4.42
N VAL A 311 -21.62 22.59 5.32
CA VAL A 311 -20.42 23.37 5.02
C VAL A 311 -19.24 22.41 4.87
N VAL A 312 -18.57 22.47 3.74
CA VAL A 312 -17.45 21.59 3.38
C VAL A 312 -16.17 22.40 3.30
N ALA A 313 -15.15 22.00 4.07
CA ALA A 313 -13.78 22.50 3.91
C ALA A 313 -12.88 21.42 3.31
N VAL A 314 -12.18 21.76 2.22
CA VAL A 314 -11.30 20.82 1.48
C VAL A 314 -9.91 20.69 2.12
N GLY A 315 -9.66 21.40 3.22
CA GLY A 315 -8.54 21.15 4.14
C GLY A 315 -7.24 21.88 3.81
N ARG A 316 -7.06 22.41 2.58
CA ARG A 316 -5.91 23.25 2.19
C ARG A 316 -6.37 24.43 1.35
N LYS A 317 -5.76 25.60 1.56
CA LYS A 317 -6.01 26.80 0.75
C LYS A 317 -5.67 26.53 -0.71
N GLY A 318 -6.57 26.85 -1.63
CA GLY A 318 -6.46 26.54 -3.06
C GLY A 318 -6.88 25.11 -3.47
N ALA A 319 -7.29 24.25 -2.54
CA ALA A 319 -7.80 22.91 -2.89
C ALA A 319 -9.24 22.98 -3.43
N SER A 320 -9.56 22.09 -4.37
CA SER A 320 -10.89 21.97 -4.98
C SER A 320 -11.40 20.53 -4.92
N LEU A 321 -12.72 20.36 -5.05
CA LEU A 321 -13.32 19.04 -5.15
C LEU A 321 -12.89 18.34 -6.46
N PRO A 322 -12.92 17.00 -6.53
CA PRO A 322 -12.60 16.26 -7.75
C PRO A 322 -13.43 16.74 -8.96
N PRO A 323 -12.83 16.89 -10.16
CA PRO A 323 -13.54 17.33 -11.35
C PRO A 323 -14.71 16.39 -11.69
N GLY A 324 -15.90 16.95 -11.94
CA GLY A 324 -17.10 16.20 -12.30
C GLY A 324 -17.96 15.70 -11.12
N LEU A 325 -17.63 16.08 -9.88
CA LEU A 325 -18.48 15.80 -8.72
C LEU A 325 -19.63 16.82 -8.63
N GLU A 326 -20.87 16.34 -8.68
CA GLU A 326 -22.04 17.17 -8.42
C GLU A 326 -22.14 17.55 -6.94
N VAL A 327 -22.22 18.85 -6.67
CA VAL A 327 -22.39 19.39 -5.32
C VAL A 327 -23.89 19.51 -5.04
N PRO A 328 -24.43 18.84 -4.00
CA PRO A 328 -25.84 18.96 -3.65
C PRO A 328 -26.24 20.42 -3.35
N PRO A 329 -27.49 20.84 -3.64
CA PRO A 329 -27.92 22.23 -3.49
C PRO A 329 -27.88 22.75 -2.04
N ASN A 330 -27.89 21.85 -1.06
CA ASN A 330 -27.76 22.16 0.36
C ASN A 330 -26.31 22.16 0.86
N CYS A 331 -25.31 22.01 -0.02
CA CYS A 331 -23.89 22.04 0.32
C CYS A 331 -23.22 23.37 -0.08
N ARG A 332 -22.29 23.86 0.74
CA ARG A 332 -21.45 25.04 0.49
C ARG A 332 -19.99 24.65 0.68
N VAL A 333 -19.19 24.81 -0.37
CA VAL A 333 -17.81 24.31 -0.44
C VAL A 333 -16.84 25.48 -0.38
N THR A 334 -15.79 25.35 0.43
CA THR A 334 -14.65 26.25 0.48
C THR A 334 -13.34 25.46 0.60
N ASP A 335 -12.24 26.05 0.17
CA ASP A 335 -10.91 25.47 0.29
C ASP A 335 -10.46 25.39 1.77
N TYR A 336 -10.70 26.45 2.53
CA TYR A 336 -10.35 26.57 3.94
C TYR A 336 -11.37 27.43 4.72
N VAL A 337 -11.69 27.02 5.95
CA VAL A 337 -12.42 27.84 6.93
C VAL A 337 -11.79 27.64 8.31
N PRO A 338 -11.52 28.71 9.07
CA PRO A 338 -11.10 28.57 10.45
C PRO A 338 -12.21 27.91 11.29
N TYR A 339 -11.84 26.89 12.06
CA TYR A 339 -12.77 26.16 12.91
C TYR A 339 -13.52 27.07 13.90
N ASP A 340 -12.85 28.07 14.46
CA ASP A 340 -13.46 28.99 15.44
C ASP A 340 -14.48 29.96 14.80
N GLU A 341 -14.50 30.10 13.47
CA GLU A 341 -15.53 30.89 12.77
C GLU A 341 -16.75 30.02 12.40
N VAL A 342 -16.57 28.73 12.07
CA VAL A 342 -17.67 27.87 11.60
C VAL A 342 -18.32 27.05 12.71
N LEU A 343 -17.54 26.46 13.63
CA LEU A 343 -18.04 25.53 14.65
C LEU A 343 -19.09 26.13 15.59
N PRO A 344 -19.03 27.42 16.01
CA PRO A 344 -20.09 28.02 16.83
C PRO A 344 -21.49 27.98 16.21
N HIS A 345 -21.57 27.83 14.89
CA HIS A 345 -22.83 27.74 14.14
C HIS A 345 -23.29 26.30 13.90
N CYS A 346 -22.43 25.30 14.14
CA CYS A 346 -22.67 23.90 13.82
C CYS A 346 -23.52 23.17 14.87
N GLY A 347 -24.44 22.34 14.38
CA GLY A 347 -25.09 21.29 15.16
C GLY A 347 -24.23 20.03 15.27
N VAL A 348 -23.48 19.70 14.22
CA VAL A 348 -22.57 18.53 14.16
C VAL A 348 -21.32 18.88 13.36
N PHE A 349 -20.17 18.36 13.82
CA PHE A 349 -18.92 18.35 13.08
C PHE A 349 -18.52 16.92 12.71
N VAL A 350 -18.44 16.64 11.40
CA VAL A 350 -17.99 15.38 10.84
C VAL A 350 -16.49 15.49 10.51
N THR A 351 -15.67 14.63 11.11
CA THR A 351 -14.20 14.73 10.99
C THR A 351 -13.51 13.37 11.07
N THR A 352 -12.26 13.30 10.60
CA THR A 352 -11.42 12.10 10.74
C THR A 352 -10.83 11.92 12.14
N GLY A 353 -11.04 12.86 13.06
CA GLY A 353 -10.67 12.70 14.47
C GLY A 353 -9.26 13.17 14.84
N GLY A 354 -8.68 14.11 14.10
CA GLY A 354 -7.42 14.74 14.51
C GLY A 354 -7.59 15.46 15.87
N TYR A 355 -6.60 15.32 16.76
CA TYR A 355 -6.70 15.83 18.14
C TYR A 355 -6.91 17.36 18.19
N GLY A 356 -6.26 18.11 17.28
CA GLY A 356 -6.50 19.53 16.99
C GLY A 356 -7.97 19.90 16.77
N ALA A 357 -8.62 19.15 15.88
CA ALA A 357 -10.01 19.37 15.49
C ALA A 357 -10.98 18.98 16.62
N PHE A 358 -10.69 17.89 17.32
CA PHE A 358 -11.45 17.44 18.49
C PHE A 358 -11.48 18.51 19.60
N GLN A 359 -10.32 19.04 19.98
CA GLN A 359 -10.25 20.07 21.03
C GLN A 359 -10.99 21.36 20.64
N ARG A 360 -10.90 21.77 19.37
CA ARG A 360 -11.65 22.94 18.87
C ARG A 360 -13.16 22.70 18.85
N ALA A 361 -13.61 21.46 18.60
CA ALA A 361 -15.03 21.10 18.68
C ALA A 361 -15.57 21.16 20.12
N VAL A 362 -14.84 20.57 21.07
CA VAL A 362 -15.16 20.62 22.50
C VAL A 362 -15.27 22.06 22.98
N ARG A 363 -14.27 22.88 22.63
CA ARG A 363 -14.23 24.30 22.99
C ARG A 363 -15.40 25.12 22.43
N ASN A 364 -15.81 24.84 21.20
CA ASN A 364 -16.93 25.51 20.56
C ASN A 364 -18.29 24.87 20.90
N GLY A 365 -18.34 23.90 21.82
CA GLY A 365 -19.58 23.23 22.22
C GLY A 365 -20.27 22.50 21.06
N THR A 366 -19.47 21.92 20.15
CA THR A 366 -19.94 21.27 18.93
C THR A 366 -19.82 19.75 19.03
N PRO A 367 -20.93 19.01 18.96
CA PRO A 367 -20.92 17.55 18.86
C PRO A 367 -20.20 17.00 17.62
N LEU A 368 -19.74 15.76 17.72
CA LEU A 368 -18.87 15.15 16.70
C LEU A 368 -19.45 13.85 16.11
N VAL A 369 -19.15 13.62 14.84
CA VAL A 369 -19.17 12.28 14.22
C VAL A 369 -17.76 12.02 13.70
N VAL A 370 -17.12 10.98 14.23
CA VAL A 370 -15.70 10.73 14.02
C VAL A 370 -15.50 9.46 13.19
N ALA A 371 -14.84 9.62 12.03
CA ALA A 371 -14.47 8.54 11.12
C ALA A 371 -12.94 8.33 11.14
N ALA A 372 -12.44 7.52 12.06
CA ALA A 372 -11.00 7.33 12.26
C ALA A 372 -10.52 5.92 11.87
N ALA A 373 -9.36 5.83 11.21
CA ALA A 373 -8.71 4.55 10.86
C ALA A 373 -7.19 4.51 11.07
N THR A 374 -6.49 5.65 11.09
CA THR A 374 -5.02 5.72 11.10
C THR A 374 -4.49 6.61 12.23
N GLU A 375 -3.22 6.44 12.57
CA GLU A 375 -2.49 7.23 13.58
C GLU A 375 -3.16 7.17 14.97
N GLU A 376 -3.15 8.26 15.74
CA GLU A 376 -3.80 8.39 17.05
C GLU A 376 -5.31 8.67 16.96
N LYS A 377 -5.86 8.86 15.76
CA LYS A 377 -7.26 9.28 15.55
C LYS A 377 -8.29 8.30 16.13
N PRO A 378 -8.11 6.96 16.09
CA PRO A 378 -9.02 6.03 16.76
C PRO A 378 -9.10 6.26 18.28
N GLU A 379 -8.00 6.67 18.91
CA GLU A 379 -7.98 7.00 20.35
C GLU A 379 -8.74 8.30 20.65
N THR A 380 -8.71 9.27 19.74
CA THR A 380 -9.55 10.48 19.81
C THR A 380 -11.02 10.14 19.63
N ALA A 381 -11.35 9.27 18.66
CA ALA A 381 -12.73 8.84 18.41
C ALA A 381 -13.33 8.10 19.63
N ALA A 382 -12.55 7.18 20.23
CA ALA A 382 -12.96 6.47 21.43
C ALA A 382 -13.24 7.43 22.61
N ARG A 383 -12.41 8.46 22.80
CA ARG A 383 -12.64 9.51 23.81
C ARG A 383 -13.86 10.37 23.52
N ALA A 384 -14.10 10.71 22.25
CA ALA A 384 -15.31 11.44 21.86
C ALA A 384 -16.59 10.66 22.19
N ALA A 385 -16.59 9.35 21.93
CA ALA A 385 -17.68 8.45 22.26
C ALA A 385 -17.84 8.25 23.78
N TRP A 386 -16.75 7.96 24.49
CA TRP A 386 -16.75 7.76 25.94
C TRP A 386 -17.19 9.01 26.71
N ALA A 387 -16.68 10.19 26.31
CA ALA A 387 -17.06 11.46 26.92
C ALA A 387 -18.50 11.88 26.57
N GLY A 388 -19.19 11.16 25.67
CA GLY A 388 -20.56 11.44 25.25
C GLY A 388 -20.71 12.67 24.36
N VAL A 389 -19.63 13.17 23.77
CA VAL A 389 -19.63 14.37 22.91
C VAL A 389 -19.73 14.05 21.41
N GLY A 390 -19.62 12.77 21.04
CA GLY A 390 -19.81 12.36 19.65
C GLY A 390 -19.97 10.85 19.45
N VAL A 391 -20.08 10.46 18.19
CA VAL A 391 -20.18 9.06 17.74
C VAL A 391 -18.87 8.63 17.07
N ASP A 392 -18.32 7.49 17.49
CA ASP A 392 -17.19 6.82 16.84
C ASP A 392 -17.70 5.81 15.81
N LEU A 393 -17.39 6.05 14.53
CA LEU A 393 -17.79 5.15 13.44
C LEU A 393 -16.90 3.90 13.33
N ARG A 394 -15.75 3.87 14.02
CA ARG A 394 -14.77 2.77 14.02
C ARG A 394 -14.26 2.39 12.62
N THR A 395 -14.30 3.34 11.68
CA THR A 395 -13.82 3.21 10.30
C THR A 395 -13.38 4.57 9.77
N GLY A 396 -12.39 4.57 8.87
CA GLY A 396 -11.95 5.75 8.12
C GLY A 396 -12.60 5.87 6.73
N ASP A 397 -13.35 4.85 6.31
CA ASP A 397 -14.12 4.81 5.05
C ASP A 397 -15.58 4.46 5.37
N PRO A 398 -16.34 5.39 6.02
CA PRO A 398 -17.72 5.15 6.39
C PRO A 398 -18.65 5.17 5.17
N SER A 399 -19.60 4.23 5.14
CA SER A 399 -20.66 4.24 4.12
C SER A 399 -21.60 5.43 4.29
N VAL A 400 -22.25 5.83 3.19
CA VAL A 400 -23.28 6.88 3.15
C VAL A 400 -24.37 6.65 4.21
N GLU A 401 -24.77 5.39 4.43
CA GLU A 401 -25.81 5.05 5.41
C GLU A 401 -25.32 5.18 6.86
N GLN A 402 -24.06 4.80 7.14
CA GLN A 402 -23.46 5.01 8.47
C GLN A 402 -23.37 6.50 8.81
N LEU A 403 -22.96 7.33 7.84
CA LEU A 403 -22.91 8.79 8.02
C LEU A 403 -24.30 9.39 8.20
N ARG A 404 -25.28 8.96 7.39
CA ARG A 404 -26.67 9.42 7.51
C ARG A 404 -27.23 9.13 8.89
N ARG A 405 -27.04 7.90 9.37
CA ARG A 405 -27.51 7.47 10.69
C ARG A 405 -26.80 8.23 11.82
N ALA A 406 -25.47 8.30 11.80
CA ALA A 406 -24.71 8.92 12.88
C ALA A 406 -24.92 10.44 12.94
N VAL A 407 -24.96 11.13 11.78
CA VAL A 407 -25.26 12.57 11.75
C VAL A 407 -26.70 12.82 12.20
N GLY A 408 -27.65 11.97 11.79
CA GLY A 408 -29.04 12.03 12.26
C GLY A 408 -29.14 11.88 13.77
N GLU A 409 -28.49 10.85 14.32
CA GLU A 409 -28.45 10.57 15.76
C GLU A 409 -27.91 11.77 16.56
N VAL A 410 -26.77 12.34 16.17
CA VAL A 410 -26.18 13.47 16.89
C VAL A 410 -27.02 14.76 16.74
N LEU A 411 -27.74 14.94 15.61
CA LEU A 411 -28.62 16.08 15.37
C LEU A 411 -29.99 15.99 16.05
N GLU A 412 -30.43 14.79 16.43
CA GLU A 412 -31.77 14.53 16.97
C GLU A 412 -31.72 14.19 18.47
N ASP A 413 -30.66 13.52 18.92
CA ASP A 413 -30.43 13.24 20.33
C ASP A 413 -29.76 14.42 21.02
N GLY A 414 -30.56 15.19 21.77
CA GLY A 414 -30.11 16.35 22.52
C GLY A 414 -29.01 16.08 23.55
N ARG A 415 -28.75 14.81 23.93
CA ARG A 415 -27.69 14.45 24.88
C ARG A 415 -26.31 14.89 24.41
N TYR A 416 -26.00 14.72 23.12
CA TYR A 416 -24.70 15.11 22.58
C TYR A 416 -24.47 16.62 22.66
N LYS A 417 -25.49 17.42 22.31
CA LYS A 417 -25.39 18.88 22.38
C LYS A 417 -25.32 19.38 23.83
N ALA A 418 -26.08 18.76 24.73
CA ALA A 418 -26.03 19.06 26.16
C ALA A 418 -24.63 18.78 26.74
N ARG A 419 -24.04 17.62 26.41
CA ARG A 419 -22.69 17.24 26.84
C ARG A 419 -21.62 18.14 26.23
N ALA A 420 -21.72 18.48 24.95
CA ALA A 420 -20.80 19.43 24.31
C ALA A 420 -20.84 20.81 24.99
N ALA A 421 -22.03 21.29 25.38
CA ALA A 421 -22.18 22.56 26.09
C ALA A 421 -21.63 22.49 27.54
N GLU A 422 -21.72 21.34 28.20
CA GLU A 422 -21.11 21.12 29.51
C GLU A 422 -19.59 21.21 29.43
N LEU A 423 -18.97 20.48 28.50
CA LEU A 423 -17.52 20.50 28.28
C LEU A 423 -17.02 21.88 27.85
N GLN A 424 -17.82 22.62 27.06
CA GLN A 424 -17.52 24.02 26.73
C GLN A 424 -17.49 24.91 27.98
N ARG A 425 -18.44 24.74 28.91
CA ARG A 425 -18.46 25.49 30.18
C ARG A 425 -17.28 25.12 31.07
N GLU A 426 -16.93 23.84 31.14
CA GLU A 426 -15.72 23.38 31.84
C GLU A 426 -14.47 24.03 31.24
N GLY A 427 -14.33 23.99 29.91
CA GLY A 427 -13.20 24.59 29.19
C GLY A 427 -13.09 26.10 29.37
N ALA A 428 -14.21 26.81 29.54
CA ALA A 428 -14.20 28.24 29.85
C ALA A 428 -13.59 28.57 31.23
N GLY A 429 -13.50 27.59 32.13
CA GLY A 429 -12.82 27.71 33.42
C GLY A 429 -11.30 27.57 33.32
N PHE A 430 -10.77 27.24 32.15
CA PHE A 430 -9.34 27.13 31.89
C PHE A 430 -8.90 28.21 30.90
N ASP A 431 -7.71 28.76 31.11
CA ASP A 431 -7.00 29.50 30.07
C ASP A 431 -5.62 28.85 29.87
N PRO A 432 -5.37 28.16 28.73
CA PRO A 432 -4.04 27.67 28.40
C PRO A 432 -2.97 28.76 28.48
N MET A 433 -3.36 30.01 28.24
CA MET A 433 -2.50 31.17 28.29
C MET A 433 -2.08 31.58 29.70
N ASP A 434 -2.76 31.11 30.72
CA ASP A 434 -2.39 31.34 32.12
C ASP A 434 -1.77 30.10 32.74
N VAL A 435 -2.21 28.90 32.35
CA VAL A 435 -1.66 27.63 32.86
C VAL A 435 -0.19 27.47 32.50
N VAL A 436 0.19 27.62 31.22
CA VAL A 436 1.59 27.40 30.78
C VAL A 436 2.55 28.43 31.40
N PRO A 437 2.29 29.75 31.37
CA PRO A 437 3.15 30.72 32.05
C PRO A 437 3.18 30.59 33.57
N ALA A 438 2.06 30.20 34.20
CA ALA A 438 2.04 29.94 35.64
C ALA A 438 2.92 28.73 36.00
N ASP A 439 2.88 27.67 35.21
CA ASP A 439 3.76 26.52 35.40
C ASP A 439 5.23 26.89 35.17
N ILE A 440 5.55 27.71 34.15
CA ILE A 440 6.92 28.24 33.93
C ILE A 440 7.42 29.02 35.16
N GLN A 441 6.56 29.81 35.82
CA GLN A 441 6.95 30.61 36.99
C GLN A 441 7.04 29.78 38.29
N ASN A 442 6.25 28.71 38.40
CA ASN A 442 6.10 27.91 39.62
C ASN A 442 6.81 26.55 39.55
N ILE A 443 7.77 26.38 38.65
CA ILE A 443 8.59 25.15 38.64
C ILE A 443 9.38 25.09 39.95
N PRO A 444 9.23 24.02 40.75
CA PRO A 444 9.99 23.86 41.97
C PRO A 444 11.50 23.81 41.65
N PRO A 445 12.37 24.50 42.41
CA PRO A 445 13.80 24.44 42.17
C PRO A 445 14.28 22.99 42.33
N ARG A 446 14.83 22.40 41.26
CA ARG A 446 15.46 21.08 41.33
C ARG A 446 16.61 21.14 42.32
N CYS A 447 16.52 20.37 43.40
CA CYS A 447 17.63 20.11 44.30
C CYS A 447 18.72 19.40 43.49
N VAL A 448 19.80 20.12 43.20
CA VAL A 448 21.04 19.55 42.68
C VAL A 448 21.53 18.51 43.69
N LEU A 449 21.61 17.25 43.27
CA LEU A 449 22.20 16.12 43.99
C LEU A 449 21.53 15.75 45.33
N THR A 450 20.58 14.82 45.29
CA THR A 450 20.56 13.74 46.28
C THR A 450 21.06 12.48 45.62
N ARG A 451 22.26 12.03 46.06
CA ARG A 451 22.70 10.65 45.94
C ARG A 451 21.51 9.73 46.21
N ILE A 452 21.08 8.95 45.23
CA ILE A 452 20.31 7.75 45.53
C ILE A 452 21.26 6.87 46.35
N SER A 453 20.98 6.77 47.64
CA SER A 453 21.61 5.85 48.57
C SER A 453 21.54 4.43 48.01
N PRO A 454 22.65 3.68 47.94
CA PRO A 454 22.61 2.26 47.63
C PRO A 454 22.11 1.51 48.87
N SER A 455 20.81 1.27 48.96
CA SER A 455 20.23 0.44 50.03
C SER A 455 19.10 -0.45 49.53
N TRP A 456 19.38 -1.28 48.51
CA TRP A 456 18.64 -2.52 48.28
C TRP A 456 19.58 -3.68 47.92
N HIS A 457 20.56 -3.91 48.80
CA HIS A 457 21.23 -5.21 48.98
C HIS A 457 21.20 -5.59 50.46
N ARG A 458 20.10 -6.21 50.90
CA ARG A 458 20.07 -7.22 51.97
C ARG A 458 18.63 -7.74 52.17
N VAL A 459 18.30 -8.85 51.52
CA VAL A 459 17.66 -10.01 52.17
C VAL A 459 18.06 -11.26 51.37
N ARG A 460 19.29 -11.74 51.60
CA ARG A 460 19.64 -13.16 51.48
C ARG A 460 20.02 -13.59 52.89
N GLY A 461 19.32 -14.59 53.42
CA GLY A 461 19.65 -15.25 54.68
C GLY A 461 18.72 -14.91 55.85
N VAL A 462 17.75 -15.80 56.07
CA VAL A 462 17.15 -16.29 57.32
C VAL A 462 15.62 -16.38 57.15
N VAL A 463 15.19 -17.43 56.45
CA VAL A 463 14.06 -18.28 56.86
C VAL A 463 14.46 -19.70 56.45
N GLU A 464 15.28 -20.33 57.26
CA GLU A 464 15.26 -21.78 57.38
C GLU A 464 14.32 -22.09 58.55
N MET A 465 13.43 -23.06 58.33
CA MET A 465 12.54 -23.72 59.29
C MET A 465 11.38 -22.89 59.86
N SER A 466 10.22 -22.97 59.20
CA SER A 466 9.12 -23.84 59.67
C SER A 466 7.79 -23.51 58.99
N THR A 467 7.58 -24.04 57.78
CA THR A 467 6.26 -24.53 57.36
C THR A 467 6.47 -25.64 56.34
N THR A 468 6.53 -26.84 56.91
CA THR A 468 6.31 -28.12 56.24
C THR A 468 5.13 -28.08 55.29
N GLY A 469 5.38 -28.53 54.06
CA GLY A 469 4.50 -29.45 53.33
C GLY A 469 3.36 -28.83 52.52
N MET A 470 3.35 -29.16 51.22
CA MET A 470 2.29 -28.97 50.23
C MET A 470 2.07 -27.54 49.75
N LEU A 471 2.61 -27.19 48.56
CA LEU A 471 1.93 -26.44 47.47
C LEU A 471 2.87 -25.89 46.39
N ASP A 472 4.16 -26.25 46.36
CA ASP A 472 5.11 -25.72 45.35
C ASP A 472 5.16 -26.48 44.01
N LEU A 473 4.20 -27.37 43.75
CA LEU A 473 4.04 -28.04 42.45
C LEU A 473 3.00 -27.38 41.51
N SER A 474 2.42 -26.21 41.88
CA SER A 474 1.26 -25.66 41.15
C SER A 474 1.55 -24.49 40.21
N ARG A 475 2.54 -23.62 40.49
CA ARG A 475 2.73 -22.38 39.68
C ARG A 475 3.37 -22.61 38.31
N GLY A 476 4.39 -23.46 38.23
CA GLY A 476 4.98 -23.89 36.95
C GLY A 476 4.01 -24.73 36.12
N THR A 477 3.23 -25.57 36.80
CA THR A 477 2.21 -26.43 36.17
C THR A 477 1.03 -25.61 35.64
N VAL A 478 0.57 -24.58 36.37
CA VAL A 478 -0.50 -23.68 35.90
C VAL A 478 -0.02 -22.81 34.73
N GLY A 479 1.21 -22.29 34.77
CA GLY A 479 1.79 -21.54 33.64
C GLY A 479 1.96 -22.41 32.38
N LEU A 480 2.42 -23.65 32.56
CA LEU A 480 2.51 -24.64 31.49
C LEU A 480 1.11 -25.04 30.99
N CYS A 481 0.13 -25.22 31.87
CA CYS A 481 -1.26 -25.51 31.50
C CYS A 481 -1.89 -24.34 30.74
N VAL A 482 -1.63 -23.08 31.10
CA VAL A 482 -2.14 -21.91 30.36
C VAL A 482 -1.50 -21.81 28.98
N LEU A 483 -0.18 -22.01 28.86
CA LEU A 483 0.49 -22.07 27.56
C LEU A 483 0.01 -23.24 26.71
N VAL A 484 -0.23 -24.41 27.32
CA VAL A 484 -0.79 -25.59 26.65
C VAL A 484 -2.24 -25.33 26.22
N VAL A 485 -3.06 -24.63 27.02
CA VAL A 485 -4.44 -24.27 26.66
C VAL A 485 -4.48 -23.20 25.57
N LEU A 486 -3.59 -22.20 25.61
CA LEU A 486 -3.46 -21.20 24.55
C LEU A 486 -2.93 -21.81 23.25
N ALA A 487 -1.92 -22.68 23.34
CA ALA A 487 -1.41 -23.44 22.20
C ALA A 487 -2.49 -24.39 21.66
N ALA A 488 -3.22 -25.10 22.52
CA ALA A 488 -4.33 -25.97 22.13
C ALA A 488 -5.49 -25.18 21.52
N SER A 489 -5.80 -23.98 22.02
CA SER A 489 -6.82 -23.08 21.47
C SER A 489 -6.41 -22.51 20.11
N MET A 490 -5.14 -22.12 19.94
CA MET A 490 -4.59 -21.72 18.65
C MET A 490 -4.57 -22.88 17.65
N LEU A 491 -4.13 -24.07 18.09
CA LEU A 491 -4.14 -25.30 17.30
C LEU A 491 -5.57 -25.72 16.94
N SER A 492 -6.53 -25.61 17.85
CA SER A 492 -7.93 -25.96 17.57
C SER A 492 -8.58 -24.95 16.63
N ARG A 493 -8.30 -23.64 16.79
CA ARG A 493 -8.78 -22.62 15.85
C ARG A 493 -8.17 -22.82 14.46
N PHE A 494 -6.89 -23.15 14.39
CA PHE A 494 -6.23 -23.44 13.12
C PHE A 494 -6.72 -24.74 12.48
N PHE A 495 -6.98 -25.77 13.29
CA PHE A 495 -7.61 -27.02 12.86
C PHE A 495 -9.01 -26.76 12.28
N LEU A 496 -9.88 -26.05 13.01
CA LEU A 496 -11.21 -25.66 12.52
C LEU A 496 -11.12 -24.78 11.27
N ALA A 497 -10.16 -23.86 11.21
CA ALA A 497 -9.92 -23.03 10.05
C ALA A 497 -9.39 -23.83 8.85
N SER A 498 -8.80 -25.01 9.05
CA SER A 498 -8.36 -25.93 7.99
C SER A 498 -9.46 -26.85 7.47
N CYS A 499 -10.64 -26.85 8.11
CA CYS A 499 -11.83 -27.50 7.59
C CYS A 499 -12.55 -26.58 6.58
N ARG A 500 -13.30 -27.20 5.66
CA ARG A 500 -14.14 -26.44 4.72
C ARG A 500 -15.33 -25.80 5.45
N PRO A 501 -15.72 -24.57 5.07
CA PRO A 501 -16.96 -23.95 5.53
C PRO A 501 -18.19 -24.83 5.20
N ARG A 502 -19.28 -24.62 5.93
CA ARG A 502 -20.56 -25.26 5.63
C ARG A 502 -21.06 -24.81 4.26
N ASN A 503 -21.59 -25.75 3.47
CA ASN A 503 -22.06 -25.51 2.09
C ASN A 503 -20.98 -24.93 1.15
N PHE A 504 -19.70 -25.24 1.38
CA PHE A 504 -18.62 -24.91 0.46
C PHE A 504 -18.58 -25.90 -0.74
N PRO A 505 -18.03 -25.51 -1.91
CA PRO A 505 -17.95 -26.41 -3.06
C PRO A 505 -17.25 -27.76 -2.75
N PRO A 506 -17.64 -28.85 -3.44
CA PRO A 506 -17.12 -30.18 -3.21
C PRO A 506 -15.64 -30.30 -3.59
N GLY A 507 -14.93 -31.25 -2.98
CA GLY A 507 -13.52 -31.51 -3.31
C GLY A 507 -12.90 -32.60 -2.43
N PRO A 508 -11.61 -32.93 -2.65
CA PRO A 508 -10.93 -34.01 -1.94
C PRO A 508 -10.83 -33.75 -0.42
N ARG A 509 -10.90 -34.79 0.42
CA ARG A 509 -10.93 -34.63 1.89
C ARG A 509 -9.73 -33.86 2.40
N THR A 510 -9.95 -32.85 3.25
CA THR A 510 -8.90 -32.04 3.86
C THR A 510 -8.12 -32.84 4.90
N VAL A 511 -6.79 -32.79 4.84
CA VAL A 511 -5.90 -33.26 5.90
C VAL A 511 -5.89 -32.23 7.03
N PRO A 512 -6.03 -32.64 8.31
CA PRO A 512 -5.91 -31.74 9.45
C PRO A 512 -4.70 -30.80 9.35
N PHE A 513 -4.90 -29.51 9.65
CA PHE A 513 -3.89 -28.43 9.64
C PHE A 513 -3.34 -28.06 8.25
N LEU A 514 -3.12 -29.03 7.36
CA LEU A 514 -2.53 -28.79 6.03
C LEU A 514 -3.58 -28.48 4.95
N GLY A 515 -4.84 -28.85 5.17
CA GLY A 515 -5.88 -28.79 4.16
C GLY A 515 -5.57 -29.78 3.02
N ASN A 516 -5.49 -29.29 1.79
CA ASN A 516 -5.22 -30.05 0.57
C ASN A 516 -3.80 -29.81 0.03
N ILE A 517 -2.90 -29.16 0.78
CA ILE A 517 -1.53 -28.85 0.31
C ILE A 517 -0.77 -30.10 -0.15
N THR A 518 -0.90 -31.22 0.57
CA THR A 518 -0.21 -32.48 0.23
C THR A 518 -0.84 -33.21 -0.97
N GLN A 519 -2.03 -32.79 -1.40
CA GLN A 519 -2.79 -33.42 -2.48
C GLN A 519 -2.64 -32.65 -3.80
N ILE A 520 -1.99 -31.48 -3.78
CA ILE A 520 -1.77 -30.62 -4.93
C ILE A 520 -0.30 -30.72 -5.33
N PRO A 521 0.02 -30.98 -6.61
CA PRO A 521 1.40 -31.04 -7.06
C PRO A 521 2.07 -29.67 -6.94
N LYS A 522 3.39 -29.66 -6.82
CA LYS A 522 4.17 -28.42 -6.67
C LYS A 522 4.17 -27.61 -7.97
N SER A 523 4.35 -28.25 -9.13
CA SER A 523 4.22 -27.61 -10.44
C SER A 523 2.97 -28.10 -11.18
N LYS A 524 2.53 -27.32 -12.18
CA LYS A 524 1.45 -27.68 -13.12
C LYS A 524 0.14 -28.16 -12.46
N GLY A 525 -0.25 -27.51 -11.36
CA GLY A 525 -1.47 -27.84 -10.60
C GLY A 525 -2.76 -27.84 -11.42
N PHE A 526 -2.83 -27.07 -12.51
CA PHE A 526 -3.97 -26.99 -13.41
C PHE A 526 -4.37 -28.35 -14.04
N LEU A 527 -3.40 -29.25 -14.28
CA LEU A 527 -3.67 -30.61 -14.77
C LEU A 527 -4.43 -31.41 -13.72
N LYS A 528 -3.94 -31.39 -12.47
CA LYS A 528 -4.61 -32.08 -11.36
C LYS A 528 -6.01 -31.51 -11.11
N PHE A 529 -6.18 -30.20 -11.25
CA PHE A 529 -7.48 -29.55 -11.10
C PHE A 529 -8.47 -29.94 -12.21
N HIS A 530 -7.98 -30.19 -13.42
CA HIS A 530 -8.78 -30.74 -14.51
C HIS A 530 -9.23 -32.17 -14.18
N ASP A 531 -8.31 -33.06 -13.76
CA ASP A 531 -8.65 -34.44 -13.38
C ASP A 531 -9.69 -34.52 -12.25
N LEU A 532 -9.56 -33.63 -11.26
CA LEU A 532 -10.51 -33.54 -10.14
C LEU A 532 -11.91 -33.08 -10.60
N GLY A 533 -12.00 -32.42 -11.76
CA GLY A 533 -13.27 -32.01 -12.36
C GLY A 533 -14.18 -33.18 -12.68
N ALA A 534 -13.62 -34.30 -13.16
CA ALA A 534 -14.38 -35.51 -13.44
C ALA A 534 -15.01 -36.14 -12.18
N THR A 535 -14.40 -35.94 -11.01
CA THR A 535 -14.87 -36.54 -9.74
C THR A 535 -15.80 -35.62 -8.95
N PHE A 536 -15.51 -34.32 -8.93
CA PHE A 536 -16.21 -33.35 -8.06
C PHE A 536 -17.08 -32.34 -8.83
N GLY A 537 -17.06 -32.38 -10.16
CA GLY A 537 -17.79 -31.46 -11.02
C GLY A 537 -16.97 -30.23 -11.43
N SER A 538 -17.63 -29.28 -12.11
CA SER A 538 -17.01 -28.10 -12.71
C SER A 538 -16.57 -27.01 -11.72
N ILE A 539 -17.00 -27.09 -10.45
CA ILE A 539 -16.59 -26.20 -9.35
C ILE A 539 -16.01 -27.01 -8.20
N ILE A 540 -14.73 -26.75 -7.89
CA ILE A 540 -13.98 -27.56 -6.90
C ILE A 540 -13.55 -26.67 -5.74
N GLY A 541 -13.91 -27.05 -4.52
CA GLY A 541 -13.49 -26.39 -3.29
C GLY A 541 -12.24 -27.04 -2.70
N LEU A 542 -11.19 -26.26 -2.49
CA LEU A 542 -9.93 -26.66 -1.89
C LEU A 542 -9.59 -25.79 -0.68
N LYS A 543 -8.68 -26.27 0.15
CA LYS A 543 -8.22 -25.56 1.34
C LYS A 543 -6.69 -25.61 1.42
N LEU A 544 -6.01 -24.47 1.46
CA LEU A 544 -4.55 -24.43 1.67
C LEU A 544 -4.25 -23.86 3.05
N GLY A 545 -3.96 -24.74 4.02
CA GLY A 545 -3.92 -24.36 5.43
C GLY A 545 -5.26 -23.74 5.86
N SER A 546 -5.27 -22.46 6.25
CA SER A 546 -6.49 -21.72 6.57
C SER A 546 -7.18 -21.04 5.37
N GLN A 547 -6.53 -20.98 4.21
CA GLN A 547 -7.00 -20.22 3.05
C GLN A 547 -8.02 -21.03 2.21
N ASN A 548 -9.19 -20.45 1.94
CA ASN A 548 -10.20 -21.03 1.04
C ASN A 548 -9.80 -20.83 -0.43
N PHE A 549 -9.87 -21.91 -1.22
CA PHE A 549 -9.63 -21.91 -2.66
C PHE A 549 -10.82 -22.53 -3.41
N VAL A 550 -11.18 -21.95 -4.54
CA VAL A 550 -12.20 -22.49 -5.46
C VAL A 550 -11.63 -22.49 -6.87
N ILE A 551 -11.68 -23.64 -7.53
CA ILE A 551 -11.27 -23.80 -8.92
C ILE A 551 -12.53 -23.82 -9.79
N LEU A 552 -12.51 -23.01 -10.85
CA LEU A 552 -13.58 -22.93 -11.86
C LEU A 552 -13.07 -23.59 -13.14
N ASN A 553 -13.61 -24.77 -13.47
CA ASN A 553 -13.21 -25.54 -14.65
C ASN A 553 -14.11 -25.31 -15.87
N ASN A 554 -15.23 -24.59 -15.73
CA ASN A 554 -16.16 -24.30 -16.83
C ASN A 554 -16.36 -22.79 -17.04
N TYR A 555 -16.51 -22.36 -18.30
CA TYR A 555 -16.62 -20.94 -18.68
C TYR A 555 -17.85 -20.25 -18.10
N LYS A 556 -18.96 -20.98 -17.90
CA LYS A 556 -20.22 -20.43 -17.37
C LYS A 556 -20.01 -19.84 -15.97
N HIS A 557 -19.24 -20.54 -15.13
CA HIS A 557 -18.87 -20.05 -13.81
C HIS A 557 -17.96 -18.82 -13.89
N VAL A 558 -17.00 -18.81 -14.82
CA VAL A 558 -16.10 -17.67 -15.02
C VAL A 558 -16.88 -16.45 -15.50
N ARG A 559 -17.83 -16.60 -16.43
CA ARG A 559 -18.68 -15.48 -16.89
C ARG A 559 -19.53 -14.93 -15.76
N GLU A 560 -20.25 -15.80 -15.04
CA GLU A 560 -21.12 -15.36 -13.96
C GLU A 560 -20.33 -14.66 -12.84
N LEU A 561 -19.22 -15.24 -12.40
CA LEU A 561 -18.46 -14.71 -11.27
C LEU A 561 -17.53 -13.54 -11.67
N PHE A 562 -16.76 -13.68 -12.75
CA PHE A 562 -15.75 -12.68 -13.12
C PHE A 562 -16.31 -11.56 -14.02
N ASP A 563 -17.23 -11.86 -14.94
CA ASP A 563 -17.85 -10.85 -15.80
C ASP A 563 -19.03 -10.18 -15.11
N LYS A 564 -20.11 -10.93 -14.81
CA LYS A 564 -21.35 -10.37 -14.24
C LYS A 564 -21.16 -9.85 -12.82
N ARG A 565 -20.47 -10.60 -11.96
CA ARG A 565 -20.17 -10.23 -10.57
C ARG A 565 -18.76 -9.68 -10.37
N GLY A 566 -18.13 -9.14 -11.41
CA GLY A 566 -16.74 -8.70 -11.36
C GLY A 566 -16.43 -7.61 -10.33
N SER A 567 -17.38 -7.02 -9.61
CA SER A 567 -17.11 -5.97 -8.60
C SER A 567 -16.52 -6.56 -7.34
N ILE A 568 -16.88 -7.81 -7.08
CA ILE A 568 -16.54 -8.53 -5.87
C ILE A 568 -15.51 -9.64 -6.14
N TYR A 569 -15.46 -10.16 -7.36
CA TYR A 569 -14.50 -11.19 -7.78
C TYR A 569 -13.23 -10.65 -8.45
N SER A 570 -13.00 -9.33 -8.54
CA SER A 570 -11.83 -8.77 -9.26
C SER A 570 -10.60 -8.47 -8.39
N SER A 571 -10.61 -8.79 -7.09
CA SER A 571 -9.44 -8.54 -6.24
C SER A 571 -8.36 -9.61 -6.41
N ARG A 572 -7.18 -9.37 -5.84
CA ARG A 572 -6.04 -10.30 -5.83
C ARG A 572 -5.71 -10.69 -4.39
N PRO A 573 -5.32 -11.95 -4.13
CA PRO A 573 -4.81 -12.32 -2.81
C PRO A 573 -3.48 -11.62 -2.56
N ARG A 574 -3.30 -11.03 -1.37
CA ARG A 574 -2.01 -10.46 -0.96
C ARG A 574 -1.08 -11.59 -0.55
N THR A 575 0.02 -11.74 -1.27
CA THR A 575 1.07 -12.71 -0.96
C THR A 575 2.23 -12.03 -0.26
N TYR A 576 2.72 -12.59 0.85
CA TYR A 576 3.80 -11.96 1.60
C TYR A 576 5.10 -11.88 0.78
N VAL A 577 5.44 -12.94 0.02
CA VAL A 577 6.68 -12.92 -0.77
C VAL A 577 6.58 -11.91 -1.92
N ALA A 578 5.54 -11.98 -2.76
CA ALA A 578 5.50 -11.13 -3.95
C ALA A 578 5.08 -9.69 -3.62
N ASN A 579 4.04 -9.47 -2.79
CA ASN A 579 3.55 -8.12 -2.49
C ASN A 579 4.34 -7.42 -1.37
N THR A 580 4.93 -8.14 -0.41
CA THR A 580 5.62 -7.49 0.71
C THR A 580 7.14 -7.48 0.55
N LEU A 581 7.75 -8.54 0.01
CA LEU A 581 9.21 -8.61 -0.14
C LEU A 581 9.70 -8.14 -1.51
N VAL A 582 9.06 -8.58 -2.60
CA VAL A 582 9.51 -8.24 -3.97
C VAL A 582 8.96 -6.89 -4.43
N CYS A 583 7.66 -6.65 -4.28
CA CYS A 583 6.98 -5.45 -4.79
C CYS A 583 6.12 -4.74 -3.71
N PRO A 584 6.72 -4.18 -2.64
CA PRO A 584 5.98 -3.41 -1.63
C PRO A 584 5.45 -2.09 -2.19
N GLY A 585 4.53 -1.44 -1.47
CA GLY A 585 3.99 -0.13 -1.86
C GLY A 585 2.94 -0.19 -2.98
N ASP A 586 2.31 -1.34 -3.20
CA ASP A 586 1.22 -1.49 -4.17
C ASP A 586 1.62 -1.09 -5.62
N ILE A 587 2.89 -1.33 -5.98
CA ILE A 587 3.53 -0.89 -7.24
C ILE A 587 3.31 -1.81 -8.47
N HIS A 588 2.98 -3.08 -8.26
CA HIS A 588 2.93 -4.09 -9.33
C HIS A 588 1.49 -4.42 -9.77
N LEU A 589 1.11 -4.04 -11.01
CA LEU A 589 -0.27 -4.07 -11.51
C LEU A 589 -0.94 -5.46 -11.45
N LEU A 590 -0.20 -6.54 -11.77
CA LEU A 590 -0.71 -7.92 -11.75
C LEU A 590 -1.16 -8.38 -10.35
N LEU A 591 -0.36 -8.05 -9.33
CA LEU A 591 -0.48 -8.51 -7.94
C LEU A 591 -1.37 -7.61 -7.08
N LEU A 592 -1.71 -6.43 -7.60
CA LEU A 592 -2.39 -5.39 -6.85
C LEU A 592 -3.88 -5.74 -6.60
N PRO A 593 -4.36 -5.70 -5.33
CA PRO A 593 -5.77 -5.86 -5.02
C PRO A 593 -6.66 -4.85 -5.74
N TYR A 594 -7.95 -5.16 -5.87
CA TYR A 594 -8.87 -4.26 -6.55
C TYR A 594 -9.15 -3.04 -5.66
N GLY A 595 -8.87 -1.84 -6.17
CA GLY A 595 -9.00 -0.59 -5.41
C GLY A 595 -8.59 0.63 -6.23
N PRO A 596 -8.56 1.84 -5.63
CA PRO A 596 -8.18 3.08 -6.30
C PRO A 596 -6.80 3.01 -6.98
N ALA A 597 -5.78 2.51 -6.28
CA ALA A 597 -4.42 2.35 -6.82
C ALA A 597 -4.41 1.49 -8.11
N TRP A 598 -5.13 0.36 -8.11
CA TRP A 598 -5.25 -0.47 -9.29
C TRP A 598 -5.99 0.24 -10.44
N ARG A 599 -7.06 1.00 -10.14
CA ARG A 599 -7.81 1.73 -11.16
C ARG A 599 -6.97 2.81 -11.83
N VAL A 600 -6.09 3.50 -11.09
CA VAL A 600 -5.17 4.50 -11.65
C VAL A 600 -4.17 3.83 -12.58
N GLN A 601 -3.41 2.85 -12.07
CA GLN A 601 -2.41 2.12 -12.86
C GLN A 601 -3.02 1.44 -14.10
N ARG A 602 -4.20 0.84 -13.94
CA ARG A 602 -4.94 0.20 -15.02
C ARG A 602 -5.38 1.19 -16.10
N ARG A 603 -5.85 2.38 -15.70
CA ARG A 603 -6.27 3.44 -16.62
C ARG A 603 -5.09 3.92 -17.47
N VAL A 604 -3.94 4.15 -16.85
CA VAL A 604 -2.70 4.55 -17.54
C VAL A 604 -2.27 3.47 -18.54
N VAL A 605 -2.23 2.20 -18.14
CA VAL A 605 -1.88 1.10 -19.06
C VAL A 605 -2.89 0.98 -20.22
N GLN A 606 -4.19 1.15 -19.94
CA GLN A 606 -5.22 1.11 -20.99
C GLN A 606 -5.14 2.28 -21.96
N SER A 607 -4.75 3.49 -21.52
CA SER A 607 -4.56 4.62 -22.43
C SER A 607 -3.35 4.42 -23.34
N LEU A 608 -2.25 3.86 -22.81
CA LEU A 608 -1.05 3.55 -23.59
C LEU A 608 -1.29 2.44 -24.62
N LEU A 609 -2.16 1.48 -24.30
CA LEU A 609 -2.51 0.35 -25.17
C LEU A 609 -3.84 0.57 -25.93
N ALA A 610 -4.29 1.81 -26.06
CA ALA A 610 -5.45 2.16 -26.87
C ALA A 610 -5.20 1.85 -28.36
N VAL A 611 -6.27 1.65 -29.14
CA VAL A 611 -6.22 1.21 -30.56
C VAL A 611 -5.22 2.01 -31.38
N ASN A 612 -5.36 3.35 -31.42
CA ASN A 612 -4.48 4.22 -32.22
C ASN A 612 -3.00 4.16 -31.78
N ARG A 613 -2.75 3.87 -30.49
CA ARG A 613 -1.41 3.78 -29.92
C ARG A 613 -0.73 2.46 -30.25
N VAL A 614 -1.48 1.36 -30.18
CA VAL A 614 -1.00 0.03 -30.61
C VAL A 614 -0.72 0.02 -32.11
N ASP A 615 -1.58 0.65 -32.91
CA ASP A 615 -1.40 0.70 -34.35
C ASP A 615 -0.15 1.52 -34.74
N ALA A 616 0.26 2.51 -33.94
CA ALA A 616 1.52 3.23 -34.12
C ALA A 616 2.78 2.37 -33.86
N VAL A 617 2.65 1.24 -33.16
CA VAL A 617 3.75 0.29 -32.91
C VAL A 617 3.89 -0.74 -34.04
N LEU A 618 2.91 -0.87 -34.94
CA LEU A 618 2.93 -1.83 -36.06
C LEU A 618 4.20 -1.76 -36.93
N PRO A 619 4.73 -0.57 -37.31
CA PRO A 619 5.98 -0.50 -38.08
C PRO A 619 7.18 -1.10 -37.34
N VAL A 620 7.21 -1.01 -36.01
CA VAL A 620 8.24 -1.64 -35.17
C VAL A 620 8.04 -3.16 -35.17
N GLN A 621 6.80 -3.63 -35.02
CA GLN A 621 6.47 -5.05 -35.07
C GLN A 621 6.87 -5.68 -36.41
N ASP A 622 6.67 -4.96 -37.52
CA ASP A 622 7.03 -5.43 -38.86
C ASP A 622 8.55 -5.44 -39.08
N ALA A 623 9.25 -4.35 -38.73
CA ALA A 623 10.70 -4.29 -38.86
C ALA A 623 11.39 -5.39 -38.03
N GLU A 624 11.00 -5.55 -36.76
CA GLU A 624 11.58 -6.57 -35.88
C GLU A 624 11.23 -8.00 -36.32
N ALA A 625 10.06 -8.20 -36.96
CA ALA A 625 9.67 -9.50 -37.50
C ALA A 625 10.51 -9.85 -38.75
N THR A 626 10.75 -8.87 -39.63
CA THR A 626 11.67 -9.01 -40.77
C THR A 626 13.08 -9.35 -40.30
N GLN A 627 13.57 -8.70 -39.24
CA GLN A 627 14.85 -9.08 -38.64
C GLN A 627 14.84 -10.52 -38.13
N THR A 628 13.75 -10.98 -37.52
CA THR A 628 13.62 -12.36 -37.04
C THR A 628 13.68 -13.36 -38.19
N LEU A 629 13.08 -13.06 -39.35
CA LEU A 629 13.26 -13.89 -40.54
C LEU A 629 14.71 -13.92 -41.02
N SER A 630 15.39 -12.77 -41.03
CA SER A 630 16.81 -12.70 -41.42
C SER A 630 17.71 -13.48 -40.46
N ASP A 631 17.45 -13.38 -39.16
CA ASP A 631 18.16 -14.14 -38.12
C ASP A 631 17.93 -15.65 -38.31
N LEU A 632 16.67 -16.09 -38.53
CA LEU A 632 16.33 -17.49 -38.80
C LEU A 632 16.94 -18.03 -40.11
N LEU A 633 17.12 -17.17 -41.11
CA LEU A 633 17.76 -17.55 -42.37
C LEU A 633 19.28 -17.78 -42.20
N ARG A 634 19.94 -16.96 -41.37
CA ARG A 634 21.39 -16.99 -41.14
C ARG A 634 21.81 -18.01 -40.08
N ASP A 635 21.05 -18.09 -38.99
CA ASP A 635 21.26 -19.03 -37.88
C ASP A 635 19.93 -19.73 -37.50
N PRO A 636 19.53 -20.76 -38.25
CA PRO A 636 18.33 -21.55 -37.95
C PRO A 636 18.36 -22.23 -36.57
N ALA A 637 19.56 -22.56 -36.05
CA ALA A 637 19.72 -23.24 -34.77
C ALA A 637 19.39 -22.32 -33.58
N GLY A 638 19.58 -21.01 -33.75
CA GLY A 638 19.26 -19.96 -32.79
C GLY A 638 17.76 -19.64 -32.65
N TYR A 639 16.84 -20.37 -33.29
CA TYR A 639 15.41 -20.04 -33.37
C TYR A 639 14.78 -19.62 -32.04
N TYR A 640 15.13 -20.32 -30.95
CA TYR A 640 14.58 -20.08 -29.62
C TYR A 640 14.91 -18.68 -29.11
N ASP A 641 16.17 -18.28 -29.29
CA ASP A 641 16.68 -16.99 -28.83
C ASP A 641 16.28 -15.86 -29.79
N HIS A 642 16.13 -16.13 -31.09
CA HIS A 642 15.60 -15.18 -32.07
C HIS A 642 14.13 -14.82 -31.81
N VAL A 643 13.28 -15.79 -31.48
CA VAL A 643 11.88 -15.55 -31.12
C VAL A 643 11.79 -14.74 -29.81
N ARG A 644 12.60 -15.07 -28.81
CA ARG A 644 12.67 -14.32 -27.55
C ARG A 644 13.23 -12.89 -27.74
N ARG A 645 14.15 -12.70 -28.69
CA ARG A 645 14.68 -11.39 -29.06
C ARG A 645 13.57 -10.52 -29.66
N TYR A 646 12.79 -11.05 -30.60
CA TYR A 646 11.72 -10.31 -31.29
C TYR A 646 10.79 -9.59 -30.30
N THR A 647 10.23 -10.34 -29.36
CA THR A 647 9.20 -9.83 -28.45
C THR A 647 9.78 -8.78 -27.51
N THR A 648 10.96 -9.05 -26.96
CA THR A 648 11.69 -8.10 -26.12
C THR A 648 12.08 -6.84 -26.90
N ALA A 649 12.51 -6.96 -28.16
CA ALA A 649 12.90 -5.80 -28.97
C ALA A 649 11.71 -4.88 -29.28
N VAL A 650 10.57 -5.44 -29.67
CA VAL A 650 9.32 -4.68 -29.89
C VAL A 650 8.92 -3.91 -28.64
N VAL A 651 8.94 -4.56 -27.48
CA VAL A 651 8.53 -3.95 -26.23
C VAL A 651 9.54 -2.92 -25.74
N LEU A 652 10.85 -3.17 -25.82
CA LEU A 652 11.86 -2.17 -25.48
C LEU A 652 11.75 -0.92 -26.35
N ALA A 653 11.46 -1.09 -27.65
CA ALA A 653 11.26 0.02 -28.57
C ALA A 653 9.95 0.78 -28.28
N ALA A 654 8.85 0.07 -28.02
CA ALA A 654 7.54 0.68 -27.75
C ALA A 654 7.49 1.38 -26.37
N VAL A 655 8.07 0.77 -25.34
CA VAL A 655 8.01 1.27 -23.96
C VAL A 655 9.11 2.28 -23.70
N TYR A 656 10.37 1.94 -23.96
CA TYR A 656 11.54 2.73 -23.56
C TYR A 656 12.21 3.48 -24.72
N GLY A 657 11.81 3.21 -25.96
CA GLY A 657 12.45 3.79 -27.13
C GLY A 657 13.86 3.28 -27.38
N VAL A 658 14.20 2.07 -26.93
CA VAL A 658 15.53 1.46 -27.09
C VAL A 658 15.42 0.17 -27.88
N ARG A 659 16.41 -0.11 -28.73
CA ARG A 659 16.45 -1.35 -29.49
C ARG A 659 17.17 -2.48 -28.75
N GLY A 660 16.58 -3.67 -28.79
CA GLY A 660 17.24 -4.94 -28.45
C GLY A 660 17.76 -5.64 -29.69
N ALA A 661 18.88 -5.17 -30.25
CA ALA A 661 19.35 -5.60 -31.58
C ALA A 661 19.69 -7.10 -31.67
N ARG A 662 20.15 -7.70 -30.55
CA ARG A 662 20.52 -9.12 -30.46
C ARG A 662 20.09 -9.68 -29.11
N PHE A 663 19.96 -11.00 -29.01
CA PHE A 663 19.60 -11.65 -27.75
C PHE A 663 20.65 -11.43 -26.64
N ASP A 664 21.92 -11.31 -27.03
CA ASP A 664 23.04 -11.02 -26.12
C ASP A 664 23.12 -9.56 -25.66
N SER A 665 22.25 -8.69 -26.18
CA SER A 665 22.23 -7.28 -25.79
C SER A 665 22.01 -7.15 -24.27
N PRO A 666 22.73 -6.25 -23.58
CA PRO A 666 22.70 -6.16 -22.13
C PRO A 666 21.29 -6.07 -21.54
N ASN A 667 20.43 -5.23 -22.14
CA ASN A 667 19.04 -5.04 -21.69
C ASN A 667 18.16 -6.29 -21.89
N VAL A 668 18.38 -7.04 -22.98
CA VAL A 668 17.61 -8.26 -23.28
C VAL A 668 17.97 -9.38 -22.31
N ARG A 669 19.27 -9.58 -22.05
CA ARG A 669 19.75 -10.56 -21.07
C ARG A 669 19.33 -10.22 -19.65
N ALA A 670 19.44 -8.94 -19.27
CA ALA A 670 19.04 -8.48 -17.95
C ALA A 670 17.54 -8.68 -17.71
N LEU A 671 16.70 -8.41 -18.73
CA LEU A 671 15.27 -8.66 -18.66
C LEU A 671 14.96 -10.13 -18.39
N TYR A 672 15.46 -11.05 -19.21
CA TYR A 672 15.16 -12.47 -19.04
C TYR A 672 15.74 -13.03 -17.73
N ALA A 673 16.91 -12.57 -17.28
CA ALA A 673 17.46 -12.95 -15.98
C ALA A 673 16.56 -12.53 -14.81
N ALA A 674 16.10 -11.27 -14.80
CA ALA A 674 15.20 -10.77 -13.76
C ALA A 674 13.81 -11.43 -13.82
N GLN A 675 13.29 -11.65 -15.03
CA GLN A 675 11.97 -12.20 -15.27
C GLN A 675 11.86 -13.69 -14.95
N ASP A 676 12.86 -14.49 -15.30
CA ASP A 676 12.88 -15.93 -15.00
C ASP A 676 12.90 -16.15 -13.48
N GLU A 677 13.68 -15.34 -12.74
CA GLU A 677 13.71 -15.38 -11.27
C GLU A 677 12.41 -14.90 -10.63
N PHE A 678 11.78 -13.84 -11.16
CA PHE A 678 10.49 -13.36 -10.67
C PHE A 678 9.37 -14.40 -10.87
N THR A 679 9.28 -14.97 -12.07
CA THR A 679 8.29 -16.00 -12.42
C THR A 679 8.47 -17.25 -11.55
N ALA A 680 9.72 -17.64 -11.28
CA ALA A 680 10.03 -18.76 -10.41
C ALA A 680 9.69 -18.49 -8.92
N VAL A 681 9.65 -17.24 -8.47
CA VAL A 681 9.19 -16.89 -7.11
C VAL A 681 7.66 -16.96 -7.00
N LEU A 682 6.94 -16.68 -8.10
CA LEU A 682 5.48 -16.76 -8.17
C LEU A 682 4.95 -18.19 -8.37
N GLU A 683 5.81 -19.14 -8.71
CA GLU A 683 5.42 -20.54 -8.91
C GLU A 683 4.86 -21.17 -7.62
N GLN A 684 3.82 -21.99 -7.79
CA GLN A 684 3.26 -22.77 -6.70
C GLN A 684 4.35 -23.66 -6.07
N GLY A 685 4.44 -23.67 -4.74
CA GLY A 685 5.43 -24.49 -4.04
C GLY A 685 6.91 -24.04 -4.13
N ALA A 686 7.26 -23.02 -4.91
CA ALA A 686 8.62 -22.47 -4.96
C ALA A 686 8.98 -21.65 -3.71
N THR A 687 7.97 -21.13 -3.02
CA THR A 687 8.12 -20.50 -1.71
C THR A 687 7.34 -21.29 -0.66
N PRO A 688 7.78 -21.32 0.61
CA PRO A 688 6.98 -21.89 1.67
C PRO A 688 5.62 -21.20 1.70
N PRO A 689 4.53 -21.91 2.06
CA PRO A 689 3.19 -21.34 2.13
C PRO A 689 3.02 -20.36 3.31
N VAL A 690 3.79 -19.27 3.29
CA VAL A 690 3.92 -18.25 4.35
C VAL A 690 2.59 -17.56 4.66
N ASP A 691 1.70 -17.50 3.69
CA ASP A 691 0.37 -16.90 3.86
C ASP A 691 -0.64 -17.87 4.47
N ALA A 692 -0.48 -19.18 4.23
CA ALA A 692 -1.26 -20.22 4.91
C ALA A 692 -0.75 -20.49 6.33
N PHE A 693 0.54 -20.26 6.58
CA PHE A 693 1.21 -20.47 7.87
C PHE A 693 1.95 -19.21 8.33
N PRO A 694 1.24 -18.27 8.98
CA PRO A 694 1.77 -16.95 9.34
C PRO A 694 3.05 -16.98 10.20
N PHE A 695 3.28 -18.03 10.99
CA PHE A 695 4.51 -18.19 11.78
C PHE A 695 5.79 -18.21 10.93
N LEU A 696 5.70 -18.61 9.65
CA LEU A 696 6.84 -18.58 8.72
C LEU A 696 7.29 -17.15 8.39
N LYS A 697 6.42 -16.14 8.59
CA LYS A 697 6.78 -14.72 8.44
C LYS A 697 7.76 -14.26 9.51
N MET A 698 7.74 -14.88 10.70
CA MET A 698 8.61 -14.55 11.82
C MET A 698 10.03 -15.12 11.68
N VAL A 699 10.28 -16.04 10.74
CA VAL A 699 11.59 -16.65 10.55
C VAL A 699 12.62 -15.58 10.11
N PRO A 700 13.75 -15.41 10.82
CA PRO A 700 14.77 -14.42 10.46
C PRO A 700 15.33 -14.63 9.05
N ALA A 701 15.70 -13.55 8.36
CA ALA A 701 16.21 -13.61 6.99
C ALA A 701 17.50 -14.45 6.84
N ALA A 702 18.26 -14.63 7.94
CA ALA A 702 19.44 -15.49 7.99
C ALA A 702 19.11 -16.98 7.82
N LEU A 703 17.94 -17.43 8.26
CA LEU A 703 17.48 -18.82 8.14
C LEU A 703 16.49 -19.02 6.97
N ALA A 704 15.88 -17.93 6.50
CA ALA A 704 14.90 -17.93 5.41
C ALA A 704 15.53 -17.65 4.04
N GLY A 705 16.02 -18.68 3.35
CA GLY A 705 16.59 -18.56 1.99
C GLY A 705 15.65 -17.90 0.97
N TRP A 706 14.33 -18.10 1.13
CA TRP A 706 13.32 -17.47 0.27
C TRP A 706 13.23 -15.96 0.45
N LYS A 707 13.47 -15.42 1.66
CA LYS A 707 13.52 -13.97 1.90
C LYS A 707 14.72 -13.33 1.21
N ARG A 708 15.88 -14.01 1.23
CA ARG A 708 17.10 -13.56 0.51
C ARG A 708 16.92 -13.60 -0.99
N ARG A 709 16.29 -14.65 -1.52
CA ARG A 709 15.95 -14.75 -2.95
C ARG A 709 15.02 -13.61 -3.37
N ALA A 710 13.95 -13.36 -2.61
CA ALA A 710 13.01 -12.27 -2.89
C ALA A 710 13.69 -10.89 -2.88
N ALA A 711 14.56 -10.63 -1.91
CA ALA A 711 15.34 -9.38 -1.86
C ALA A 711 16.31 -9.23 -3.05
N ARG A 712 16.92 -10.34 -3.51
CA ARG A 712 17.77 -10.33 -4.72
C ARG A 712 16.94 -9.99 -5.96
N VAL A 713 15.81 -10.67 -6.16
CA VAL A 713 14.89 -10.43 -7.29
C VAL A 713 14.47 -8.97 -7.32
N ARG A 714 14.08 -8.38 -6.18
CA ARG A 714 13.72 -6.96 -6.10
C ARG A 714 14.85 -6.06 -6.57
N ARG A 715 16.08 -6.27 -6.08
CA ARG A 715 17.23 -5.43 -6.47
C ARG A 715 17.52 -5.50 -7.96
N GLU A 716 17.46 -6.70 -8.55
CA GLU A 716 17.70 -6.91 -9.97
C GLU A 716 16.61 -6.28 -10.85
N GLN A 717 15.31 -6.50 -10.51
CA GLN A 717 14.19 -5.86 -11.20
C GLN A 717 14.25 -4.33 -11.10
N MET A 718 14.41 -3.80 -9.87
CA MET A 718 14.45 -2.36 -9.64
C MET A 718 15.63 -1.71 -10.36
N GLY A 719 16.82 -2.30 -10.27
CA GLY A 719 18.02 -1.79 -10.95
C GLY A 719 17.83 -1.72 -12.46
N LEU A 720 17.22 -2.75 -13.06
CA LEU A 720 16.90 -2.75 -14.49
C LEU A 720 15.88 -1.64 -14.82
N TYR A 721 14.77 -1.54 -14.09
CA TYR A 721 13.70 -0.58 -14.41
C TYR A 721 14.16 0.86 -14.25
N LEU A 722 14.85 1.18 -13.15
CA LEU A 722 15.38 2.52 -12.94
C LEU A 722 16.45 2.89 -13.97
N SER A 723 17.31 1.96 -14.37
CA SER A 723 18.32 2.22 -15.42
C SER A 723 17.69 2.54 -16.77
N LEU A 724 16.63 1.82 -17.16
CA LEU A 724 15.89 2.06 -18.40
C LEU A 724 15.10 3.39 -18.35
N VAL A 725 14.54 3.73 -17.18
CA VAL A 725 13.89 5.03 -16.96
C VAL A 725 14.88 6.18 -17.06
N ALA A 726 16.04 6.06 -16.40
CA ALA A 726 17.10 7.05 -16.44
C ALA A 726 17.59 7.30 -17.87
N GLY A 727 17.86 6.23 -18.63
CA GLY A 727 18.29 6.37 -20.03
C GLY A 727 17.22 7.00 -20.93
N THR A 728 15.93 6.79 -20.64
CA THR A 728 14.84 7.44 -21.38
C THR A 728 14.74 8.93 -21.02
N ARG A 729 14.88 9.29 -19.75
CA ARG A 729 14.93 10.70 -19.30
C ARG A 729 16.09 11.46 -19.94
N GLU A 730 17.26 10.85 -20.05
CA GLU A 730 18.43 11.44 -20.71
C GLU A 730 18.16 11.72 -22.19
N ARG A 731 17.62 10.76 -22.94
CA ARG A 731 17.25 10.96 -24.36
C ARG A 731 16.19 12.05 -24.56
N ILE A 732 15.24 12.18 -23.63
CA ILE A 732 14.24 13.27 -23.65
C ILE A 732 14.92 14.63 -23.47
N ARG A 733 15.88 14.75 -22.54
CA ARG A 733 16.63 16.00 -22.31
C ARG A 733 17.46 16.42 -23.52
N GLU A 734 17.98 15.46 -24.26
CA GLU A 734 18.78 15.69 -25.48
C GLU A 734 17.91 15.95 -26.74
N GLY A 735 16.58 15.94 -26.61
CA GLY A 735 15.66 16.11 -27.74
C GLY A 735 15.64 14.92 -28.72
N ARG A 736 16.19 13.76 -28.32
CA ARG A 736 16.32 12.54 -29.13
C ARG A 736 15.20 11.52 -28.88
N SER A 737 14.14 11.91 -28.17
CA SER A 737 13.14 10.94 -27.72
C SER A 737 12.25 10.46 -28.87
N PRO A 738 12.22 9.14 -29.18
CA PRO A 738 11.15 8.59 -30.01
C PRO A 738 9.83 8.62 -29.23
N ASP A 739 8.71 8.79 -29.94
CA ASP A 739 7.36 8.62 -29.39
C ASP A 739 7.21 7.21 -28.75
N CYS A 740 7.47 7.12 -27.45
CA CYS A 740 7.43 5.88 -26.67
C CYS A 740 6.51 6.04 -25.46
N PHE A 741 6.01 4.92 -24.93
CA PHE A 741 5.03 4.93 -23.84
C PHE A 741 5.59 5.56 -22.57
N LEU A 742 6.86 5.31 -22.24
CA LEU A 742 7.49 5.91 -21.07
C LEU A 742 7.63 7.43 -21.20
N GLY A 743 7.90 7.96 -22.41
CA GLY A 743 7.95 9.41 -22.64
C GLY A 743 6.60 10.10 -22.40
N GLU A 744 5.48 9.41 -22.61
CA GLU A 744 4.15 9.91 -22.24
C GLU A 744 3.89 9.79 -20.74
N MET A 745 4.26 8.65 -20.13
CA MET A 745 4.14 8.46 -18.68
C MET A 745 4.93 9.51 -17.89
N LEU A 746 6.12 9.88 -18.36
CA LEU A 746 6.95 10.93 -17.77
C LEU A 746 6.32 12.32 -17.89
N ARG A 747 5.57 12.60 -18.97
CA ARG A 747 4.87 13.89 -19.16
C ARG A 747 3.64 14.01 -18.25
N ASP A 748 2.90 12.92 -18.07
CA ASP A 748 1.69 12.87 -17.26
C ASP A 748 1.95 12.39 -15.80
N GLN A 749 3.20 12.39 -15.35
CA GLN A 749 3.61 11.84 -14.05
C GLN A 749 2.91 12.55 -12.87
N GLU A 750 3.00 13.89 -12.79
CA GLU A 750 2.36 14.69 -11.74
C GLU A 750 0.83 14.60 -11.80
N LYS A 751 0.27 14.61 -13.01
CA LYS A 751 -1.17 14.52 -13.26
C LYS A 751 -1.77 13.21 -12.74
N ASN A 752 -1.02 12.11 -12.84
CA ASN A 752 -1.46 10.80 -12.39
C ASN A 752 -1.05 10.47 -10.94
N GLY A 753 -0.28 11.35 -10.28
CA GLY A 753 0.20 11.13 -8.90
C GLY A 753 1.10 9.90 -8.76
N LEU A 754 1.94 9.61 -9.77
CA LEU A 754 2.84 8.45 -9.78
C LEU A 754 4.25 8.89 -9.35
N ASP A 755 4.82 8.20 -8.36
CA ASP A 755 6.23 8.38 -8.02
C ASP A 755 7.15 7.67 -9.05
N ASP A 756 8.46 7.84 -8.91
CA ASP A 756 9.45 7.25 -9.81
C ASP A 756 9.44 5.70 -9.74
N GLU A 757 9.11 5.12 -8.60
CA GLU A 757 9.04 3.66 -8.40
C GLU A 757 7.78 3.08 -9.08
N HIS A 758 6.61 3.71 -8.92
CA HIS A 758 5.37 3.37 -9.63
C HIS A 758 5.56 3.48 -11.13
N LEU A 759 6.23 4.53 -11.61
CA LEU A 759 6.48 4.74 -13.03
C LEU A 759 7.44 3.68 -13.59
N ALA A 760 8.53 3.38 -12.87
CA ALA A 760 9.48 2.34 -13.24
C ALA A 760 8.81 0.96 -13.29
N TYR A 761 7.99 0.61 -12.28
CA TYR A 761 7.25 -0.65 -12.27
C TYR A 761 6.13 -0.70 -13.31
N LEU A 762 5.42 0.39 -13.59
CA LEU A 762 4.40 0.39 -14.65
C LEU A 762 5.03 0.10 -16.03
N ALA A 763 6.16 0.73 -16.34
CA ALA A 763 6.91 0.45 -17.56
C ALA A 763 7.50 -0.97 -17.56
N GLY A 764 8.05 -1.40 -16.42
CA GLY A 764 8.56 -2.75 -16.20
C GLY A 764 7.48 -3.82 -16.38
N ASN A 765 6.27 -3.60 -15.85
CA ASN A 765 5.12 -4.50 -15.97
C ASN A 765 4.71 -4.68 -17.45
N LEU A 766 4.73 -3.61 -18.25
CA LEU A 766 4.50 -3.70 -19.70
C LEU A 766 5.59 -4.53 -20.37
N MET A 767 6.83 -4.38 -19.90
CA MET A 767 7.97 -5.11 -20.42
C MET A 767 7.94 -6.60 -20.10
N GLU A 768 7.79 -6.97 -18.84
CA GLU A 768 7.65 -8.36 -18.38
C GLU A 768 6.47 -9.05 -19.08
N ALA A 769 5.31 -8.39 -19.14
CA ALA A 769 4.11 -9.00 -19.71
C ALA A 769 4.21 -9.19 -21.22
N GLY A 770 4.86 -8.27 -21.94
CA GLY A 770 4.93 -8.27 -23.41
C GLY A 770 6.03 -9.17 -24.00
N SER A 771 7.11 -9.42 -23.26
CA SER A 771 8.27 -10.21 -23.71
C SER A 771 7.97 -11.71 -23.76
N ASP A 772 7.76 -12.33 -22.59
CA ASP A 772 7.78 -13.79 -22.43
C ASP A 772 6.50 -14.47 -22.91
N THR A 773 5.34 -13.81 -22.74
CA THR A 773 4.04 -14.39 -23.12
C THR A 773 3.90 -14.58 -24.64
N THR A 774 4.29 -13.56 -25.40
CA THR A 774 4.28 -13.59 -26.87
C THR A 774 5.31 -14.59 -27.39
N ALA A 775 6.49 -14.66 -26.77
CA ALA A 775 7.56 -15.58 -27.17
C ALA A 775 7.14 -17.03 -26.94
N SER A 776 6.56 -17.34 -25.77
CA SER A 776 6.03 -18.66 -25.43
C SER A 776 4.96 -19.14 -26.42
N THR A 777 4.12 -18.21 -26.89
CA THR A 777 3.09 -18.49 -27.91
C THR A 777 3.70 -18.77 -29.28
N LEU A 778 4.70 -18.00 -29.72
CA LEU A 778 5.42 -18.24 -30.98
C LEU A 778 6.23 -19.55 -30.95
N LEU A 779 6.85 -19.89 -29.83
CA LEU A 779 7.56 -21.16 -29.68
C LEU A 779 6.59 -22.34 -29.75
N SER A 780 5.41 -22.21 -29.14
CA SER A 780 4.36 -23.23 -29.23
C SER A 780 3.79 -23.37 -30.64
N PHE A 781 3.74 -22.27 -31.43
CA PHE A 781 3.43 -22.33 -32.86
C PHE A 781 4.41 -23.23 -33.60
N LEU A 782 5.72 -23.00 -33.43
CA LEU A 782 6.76 -23.78 -34.09
C LEU A 782 6.64 -25.26 -33.74
N LEU A 783 6.38 -25.59 -32.47
CA LEU A 783 6.15 -26.95 -32.01
C LEU A 783 4.89 -27.58 -32.65
N ALA A 784 3.79 -26.82 -32.77
CA ALA A 784 2.57 -27.27 -33.44
C ALA A 784 2.81 -27.55 -34.93
N MET A 785 3.52 -26.66 -35.63
CA MET A 785 3.72 -26.78 -37.08
C MET A 785 4.59 -27.99 -37.45
N ILE A 786 5.58 -28.36 -36.62
CA ILE A 786 6.37 -29.58 -36.86
C ILE A 786 5.57 -30.87 -36.56
N LYS A 787 4.62 -30.82 -35.61
CA LYS A 787 3.76 -31.97 -35.28
C LYS A 787 2.64 -32.16 -36.31
N TYR A 788 2.09 -31.06 -36.81
CA TYR A 788 0.95 -31.02 -37.73
C TYR A 788 1.33 -30.36 -39.07
N PRO A 789 2.22 -30.98 -39.87
CA PRO A 789 2.71 -30.39 -41.11
C PRO A 789 1.61 -30.16 -42.16
N LYS A 790 0.50 -30.89 -42.09
CA LYS A 790 -0.67 -30.68 -42.97
C LYS A 790 -1.31 -29.31 -42.73
N GLU A 791 -1.45 -28.92 -41.47
CA GLU A 791 -2.02 -27.61 -41.11
C GLU A 791 -1.05 -26.48 -41.45
N PHE A 792 0.26 -26.71 -41.32
CA PHE A 792 1.25 -25.74 -41.75
C PHE A 792 1.20 -25.47 -43.27
N ARG A 793 0.97 -26.51 -44.10
CA ARG A 793 0.80 -26.31 -45.55
C ARG A 793 -0.41 -25.46 -45.90
N LYS A 794 -1.55 -25.64 -45.23
CA LYS A 794 -2.73 -24.77 -45.42
C LYS A 794 -2.44 -23.31 -45.09
N ALA A 795 -1.66 -23.08 -44.02
CA ALA A 795 -1.19 -21.74 -43.66
C ALA A 795 -0.28 -21.15 -44.74
N GLN A 796 0.63 -21.95 -45.31
CA GLN A 796 1.47 -21.53 -46.44
C GLN A 796 0.62 -21.19 -47.68
N GLU A 797 -0.36 -22.02 -48.04
CA GLU A 797 -1.26 -21.82 -49.18
C GLU A 797 -2.08 -20.52 -49.05
N GLU A 798 -2.58 -20.21 -47.85
CA GLU A 798 -3.27 -18.93 -47.61
C GLU A 798 -2.34 -17.74 -47.82
N VAL A 799 -1.15 -17.79 -47.23
CA VAL A 799 -0.21 -16.67 -47.30
C VAL A 799 0.30 -16.48 -48.73
N ASP A 800 0.51 -17.57 -49.48
CA ASP A 800 0.86 -17.54 -50.90
C ASP A 800 -0.25 -16.92 -51.75
N ARG A 801 -1.53 -17.19 -51.44
CA ARG A 801 -2.69 -16.61 -52.13
C ARG A 801 -2.78 -15.10 -51.91
N VAL A 802 -2.46 -14.61 -50.72
CA VAL A 802 -2.61 -13.19 -50.36
C VAL A 802 -1.39 -12.35 -50.76
N CYS A 803 -0.18 -12.86 -50.51
CA CYS A 803 1.07 -12.09 -50.67
C CYS A 803 1.87 -12.47 -51.92
N GLY A 804 1.68 -13.68 -52.44
CA GLY A 804 2.50 -14.24 -53.52
C GLY A 804 3.98 -14.46 -53.10
N PRO A 805 4.86 -14.80 -54.05
CA PRO A 805 6.26 -15.14 -53.75
C PRO A 805 7.22 -13.94 -53.76
N LEU A 806 6.73 -12.72 -54.06
CA LEU A 806 7.57 -11.54 -54.30
C LEU A 806 7.60 -10.54 -53.13
N ARG A 807 6.81 -10.78 -52.09
CA ARG A 807 6.65 -9.87 -50.94
C ARG A 807 6.29 -10.67 -49.69
N SER A 808 6.94 -10.39 -48.56
CA SER A 808 6.53 -11.00 -47.29
C SER A 808 5.24 -10.34 -46.75
N PRO A 809 4.46 -11.03 -45.90
CA PRO A 809 3.29 -10.45 -45.25
C PRO A 809 3.64 -9.20 -44.44
N THR A 810 2.80 -8.17 -44.52
CA THR A 810 2.96 -6.91 -43.76
C THR A 810 1.78 -6.68 -42.81
N SER A 811 1.83 -5.61 -42.02
CA SER A 811 0.75 -5.24 -41.10
C SER A 811 -0.61 -5.02 -41.77
N GLU A 812 -0.64 -4.66 -43.05
CA GLU A 812 -1.88 -4.46 -43.83
C GLU A 812 -2.60 -5.78 -44.15
N ASP A 813 -1.86 -6.90 -44.18
CA ASP A 813 -2.39 -8.22 -44.50
C ASP A 813 -3.01 -8.93 -43.30
N ILE A 814 -2.80 -8.43 -42.07
CA ILE A 814 -3.30 -9.03 -40.82
C ILE A 814 -4.81 -9.31 -40.88
N GLY A 815 -5.59 -8.44 -41.52
CA GLY A 815 -7.04 -8.59 -41.68
C GLY A 815 -7.49 -9.52 -42.81
N ARG A 816 -6.56 -10.04 -43.63
CA ARG A 816 -6.83 -10.85 -44.83
C ARG A 816 -6.38 -12.30 -44.70
N LEU A 817 -5.92 -12.70 -43.52
CA LEU A 817 -5.37 -14.02 -43.24
C LEU A 817 -6.25 -14.78 -42.22
N PRO A 818 -7.48 -15.19 -42.60
CA PRO A 818 -8.41 -15.84 -41.69
C PRO A 818 -7.91 -17.22 -41.22
N PHE A 819 -7.15 -17.97 -42.03
CA PHE A 819 -6.56 -19.24 -41.59
C PHE A 819 -5.36 -19.03 -40.67
N ILE A 820 -4.51 -18.01 -40.87
CA ILE A 820 -3.49 -17.64 -39.87
C ILE A 820 -4.16 -17.12 -38.61
N GLU A 821 -5.26 -16.36 -38.71
CA GLU A 821 -6.06 -15.96 -37.56
C GLU A 821 -6.76 -17.15 -36.91
N ALA A 822 -7.12 -18.22 -37.64
CA ALA A 822 -7.67 -19.45 -37.08
C ALA A 822 -6.58 -20.34 -36.47
N CYS A 823 -5.41 -20.42 -37.11
CA CYS A 823 -4.19 -20.99 -36.54
C CYS A 823 -3.90 -20.24 -35.27
N MET A 824 -3.87 -18.91 -35.27
CA MET A 824 -3.81 -18.09 -34.08
C MET A 824 -5.01 -18.38 -33.18
N ASN A 825 -6.26 -18.47 -33.57
CA ASN A 825 -7.33 -18.70 -32.58
C ASN A 825 -7.27 -20.10 -31.99
N GLU A 826 -6.63 -21.07 -32.65
CA GLU A 826 -6.26 -22.42 -32.18
C GLU A 826 -4.89 -22.45 -31.47
N ASN A 827 -3.98 -21.50 -31.75
CA ASN A 827 -2.55 -21.40 -31.37
C ASN A 827 -2.19 -20.15 -30.55
N LEU A 828 -3.12 -19.26 -30.35
CA LEU A 828 -3.35 -18.17 -29.39
C LEU A 828 -4.57 -18.58 -28.55
N GLN A 829 -5.28 -19.62 -29.00
CA GLN A 829 -5.47 -20.81 -28.20
C GLN A 829 -4.28 -21.84 -28.18
N THR A 830 -3.02 -21.38 -28.20
CA THR A 830 -2.05 -21.83 -27.16
C THR A 830 -2.46 -21.23 -25.84
N LEU A 831 -3.73 -20.85 -25.70
CA LEU A 831 -4.56 -20.97 -24.52
C LEU A 831 -5.67 -22.05 -24.50
N ARG A 832 -6.04 -22.73 -25.60
CA ARG A 832 -6.83 -23.97 -25.60
C ARG A 832 -5.97 -25.21 -25.62
N TRP A 833 -5.20 -25.41 -26.69
CA TRP A 833 -4.25 -26.51 -26.75
C TRP A 833 -3.18 -26.32 -25.67
N ARG A 834 -2.53 -25.16 -25.58
CA ARG A 834 -1.33 -24.99 -24.70
C ARG A 834 -1.21 -23.66 -23.92
N PRO A 835 -2.21 -23.28 -23.08
CA PRO A 835 -2.25 -22.00 -22.33
C PRO A 835 -1.01 -21.55 -21.62
N VAL A 836 -0.41 -20.44 -22.10
CA VAL A 836 0.68 -19.73 -21.43
C VAL A 836 0.38 -19.54 -19.93
N ALA A 837 -0.83 -19.07 -19.59
CA ALA A 837 -1.33 -19.02 -18.21
C ALA A 837 -2.41 -20.11 -17.95
N ALA A 838 -2.03 -21.38 -18.07
CA ALA A 838 -2.91 -22.55 -17.95
C ALA A 838 -3.73 -22.61 -16.66
N GLY A 839 -3.11 -22.26 -15.53
CA GLY A 839 -3.79 -22.17 -14.24
C GLY A 839 -4.56 -20.89 -14.00
N GLY A 840 -4.59 -19.95 -14.95
CA GLY A 840 -5.14 -18.61 -14.74
C GLY A 840 -4.41 -17.82 -13.64
N VAL A 841 -4.83 -16.59 -13.41
CA VAL A 841 -4.29 -15.74 -12.33
C VAL A 841 -5.28 -15.72 -11.17
N PRO A 842 -4.88 -16.01 -9.91
CA PRO A 842 -5.81 -16.07 -8.79
C PRO A 842 -6.57 -14.77 -8.53
N HIS A 843 -7.90 -14.87 -8.44
CA HIS A 843 -8.81 -13.80 -8.01
C HIS A 843 -9.14 -13.98 -6.52
N MET A 844 -9.53 -12.91 -5.83
CA MET A 844 -9.98 -12.98 -4.45
C MET A 844 -11.33 -12.27 -4.30
N LEU A 845 -12.25 -12.95 -3.61
CA LEU A 845 -13.57 -12.46 -3.30
C LEU A 845 -13.52 -11.40 -2.18
N THR A 846 -14.11 -10.23 -2.39
CA THR A 846 -14.06 -9.11 -1.44
C THR A 846 -15.19 -9.08 -0.40
N GLN A 847 -16.28 -9.80 -0.65
CA GLN A 847 -17.44 -9.93 0.24
C GLN A 847 -18.05 -11.32 0.15
N ASP A 848 -18.76 -11.77 1.18
CA ASP A 848 -19.45 -13.06 1.15
C ASP A 848 -20.47 -13.10 0.00
N ASP A 849 -20.55 -14.23 -0.71
CA ASP A 849 -21.50 -14.45 -1.80
C ASP A 849 -22.03 -15.88 -1.78
N THR A 850 -23.17 -16.11 -2.43
CA THR A 850 -23.76 -17.44 -2.62
C THR A 850 -23.95 -17.70 -4.11
N TYR A 851 -23.44 -18.84 -4.58
CA TYR A 851 -23.49 -19.23 -5.98
C TYR A 851 -23.85 -20.71 -6.13
N GLN A 852 -24.93 -21.01 -6.87
CA GLN A 852 -25.46 -22.37 -7.06
C GLN A 852 -25.68 -23.15 -5.75
N GLY A 853 -26.15 -22.48 -4.70
CA GLY A 853 -26.33 -23.07 -3.37
C GLY A 853 -25.06 -23.20 -2.53
N TYR A 854 -23.89 -22.91 -3.10
CA TYR A 854 -22.62 -22.86 -2.38
C TYR A 854 -22.39 -21.51 -1.73
N HIS A 855 -21.93 -21.51 -0.49
CA HIS A 855 -21.53 -20.31 0.24
C HIS A 855 -20.03 -20.06 0.07
N LEU A 856 -19.70 -18.89 -0.49
CA LEU A 856 -18.33 -18.44 -0.73
C LEU A 856 -18.01 -17.28 0.22
N PRO A 857 -17.26 -17.51 1.32
CA PRO A 857 -16.92 -16.45 2.25
C PRO A 857 -15.89 -15.48 1.67
N LYS A 858 -15.89 -14.25 2.18
CA LYS A 858 -14.90 -13.20 1.89
C LYS A 858 -13.48 -13.72 2.06
N GLY A 859 -12.60 -13.30 1.16
CA GLY A 859 -11.21 -13.74 1.12
C GLY A 859 -11.01 -15.09 0.44
N THR A 860 -12.06 -15.77 -0.03
CA THR A 860 -11.91 -16.97 -0.87
C THR A 860 -11.15 -16.63 -2.14
N VAL A 861 -10.15 -17.46 -2.47
CA VAL A 861 -9.37 -17.34 -3.69
C VAL A 861 -10.02 -18.16 -4.79
N LEU A 862 -10.30 -17.54 -5.94
CA LEU A 862 -10.90 -18.19 -7.10
C LEU A 862 -9.91 -18.26 -8.24
N VAL A 863 -9.80 -19.42 -8.87
CA VAL A 863 -8.87 -19.67 -9.96
C VAL A 863 -9.67 -20.17 -11.16
N ALA A 864 -9.64 -19.41 -12.26
CA ALA A 864 -10.17 -19.87 -13.53
C ALA A 864 -9.15 -20.83 -14.16
N ASN A 865 -9.47 -22.12 -14.21
CA ASN A 865 -8.62 -23.11 -14.83
C ASN A 865 -8.78 -23.03 -16.35
N THR A 866 -8.01 -22.14 -16.96
CA THR A 866 -8.01 -21.90 -18.41
C THR A 866 -7.75 -23.19 -19.18
N TRP A 867 -6.91 -24.08 -18.67
CA TRP A 867 -6.70 -25.41 -19.26
C TRP A 867 -8.01 -26.20 -19.34
N ALA A 868 -8.70 -26.39 -18.21
CA ALA A 868 -9.93 -27.18 -18.18
C ALA A 868 -11.07 -26.57 -19.02
N ILE A 869 -11.22 -25.25 -19.02
CA ILE A 869 -12.25 -24.53 -19.79
C ILE A 869 -12.13 -24.79 -21.30
N HIS A 870 -10.92 -25.07 -21.76
CA HIS A 870 -10.60 -25.28 -23.15
C HIS A 870 -10.39 -26.75 -23.54
N TYR A 871 -10.20 -27.61 -22.54
CA TYR A 871 -10.16 -29.06 -22.68
C TYR A 871 -11.52 -29.72 -22.43
N ASP A 872 -12.58 -28.92 -22.34
CA ASP A 872 -13.95 -29.40 -22.14
C ASP A 872 -14.44 -30.13 -23.41
N GLU A 873 -14.58 -31.46 -23.30
CA GLU A 873 -15.02 -32.34 -24.38
C GLU A 873 -16.49 -32.13 -24.76
N ASP A 874 -17.29 -31.52 -23.87
CA ASP A 874 -18.68 -31.16 -24.17
C ASP A 874 -18.75 -29.98 -25.16
N GLU A 875 -17.71 -29.16 -25.23
CA GLU A 875 -17.68 -27.96 -26.09
C GLU A 875 -16.78 -28.08 -27.32
N TYR A 876 -15.66 -28.79 -27.20
CA TYR A 876 -14.68 -28.89 -28.27
C TYR A 876 -14.54 -30.34 -28.77
N GLU A 877 -14.62 -30.52 -30.09
CA GLU A 877 -14.29 -31.79 -30.74
C GLU A 877 -12.78 -32.06 -30.65
N ASN A 878 -12.39 -33.22 -30.09
CA ASN A 878 -10.99 -33.65 -29.92
C ASN A 878 -10.09 -32.55 -29.34
N PRO A 879 -10.29 -32.12 -28.08
CA PRO A 879 -9.56 -31.00 -27.51
C PRO A 879 -8.05 -31.25 -27.36
N ALA A 880 -7.59 -32.50 -27.41
CA ALA A 880 -6.16 -32.82 -27.37
C ALA A 880 -5.42 -32.50 -28.69
N GLU A 881 -6.12 -32.43 -29.81
CA GLU A 881 -5.52 -32.23 -31.13
C GLU A 881 -5.48 -30.76 -31.54
N PHE A 882 -4.51 -30.40 -32.38
CA PHE A 882 -4.42 -29.08 -32.99
C PHE A 882 -5.15 -29.08 -34.35
N ALA A 883 -6.33 -28.45 -34.41
CA ALA A 883 -7.18 -28.39 -35.59
C ALA A 883 -7.73 -26.96 -35.82
N PRO A 884 -7.00 -26.09 -36.53
CA PRO A 884 -7.39 -24.72 -36.83
C PRO A 884 -8.73 -24.59 -37.57
N ASP A 885 -9.11 -25.59 -38.36
CA ASP A 885 -10.35 -25.59 -39.14
C ASP A 885 -11.61 -25.38 -38.29
N ARG A 886 -11.57 -25.66 -36.97
CA ARG A 886 -12.71 -25.37 -36.06
C ARG A 886 -13.04 -23.87 -36.03
N PHE A 887 -12.02 -23.01 -36.03
CA PHE A 887 -12.17 -21.56 -35.96
C PHE A 887 -12.53 -20.92 -37.29
N VAL A 888 -12.28 -21.63 -38.38
CA VAL A 888 -12.73 -21.24 -39.72
C VAL A 888 -14.22 -21.57 -39.90
N ARG A 889 -14.66 -22.72 -39.38
CA ARG A 889 -16.07 -23.14 -39.42
C ARG A 889 -16.95 -22.29 -38.51
N GLU A 890 -16.48 -22.00 -37.31
CA GLU A 890 -17.22 -21.29 -36.28
C GLU A 890 -16.27 -20.37 -35.49
N LYS A 891 -16.65 -19.13 -35.23
CA LYS A 891 -15.83 -18.08 -34.60
C LYS A 891 -15.24 -18.43 -33.22
N TYR A 892 -15.95 -19.20 -32.42
CA TYR A 892 -15.63 -19.70 -31.08
C TYR A 892 -14.98 -21.10 -31.11
N GLY A 893 -14.97 -21.76 -32.27
CA GLY A 893 -14.37 -23.09 -32.47
C GLY A 893 -15.08 -24.21 -31.73
N THR A 894 -16.31 -23.97 -31.25
CA THR A 894 -17.14 -24.93 -30.52
C THR A 894 -17.82 -25.90 -31.47
N ARG A 895 -18.28 -27.03 -30.93
CA ARG A 895 -19.05 -28.03 -31.67
C ARG A 895 -20.37 -27.46 -32.19
N ASP A 896 -21.12 -26.79 -31.32
CA ASP A 896 -22.40 -26.15 -31.65
C ASP A 896 -22.21 -24.65 -31.86
N PRO A 897 -22.93 -24.01 -32.81
CA PRO A 897 -22.90 -22.57 -33.00
C PRO A 897 -23.32 -21.83 -31.73
N VAL A 898 -22.57 -20.79 -31.37
CA VAL A 898 -22.87 -19.98 -30.19
C VAL A 898 -23.84 -18.87 -30.59
N ASP A 899 -24.97 -18.77 -29.90
CA ASP A 899 -25.90 -17.64 -30.06
C ASP A 899 -25.30 -16.38 -29.41
N GLU A 900 -24.76 -15.47 -30.23
CA GLU A 900 -24.19 -14.20 -29.75
C GLU A 900 -25.23 -13.26 -29.12
N SER A 901 -26.53 -13.46 -29.40
CA SER A 901 -27.61 -12.66 -28.82
C SER A 901 -27.92 -13.04 -27.36
N ALA A 902 -27.49 -14.23 -26.94
CA ALA A 902 -27.66 -14.70 -25.58
C ALA A 902 -26.76 -13.92 -24.60
N ASP A 903 -27.33 -13.48 -23.47
CA ASP A 903 -26.59 -12.81 -22.40
C ASP A 903 -25.68 -13.77 -21.58
N ASP A 904 -25.45 -15.00 -22.05
CA ASP A 904 -24.54 -15.98 -21.47
C ASP A 904 -23.57 -16.65 -22.47
N HIS A 905 -23.49 -16.17 -23.72
CA HIS A 905 -22.55 -16.63 -24.75
C HIS A 905 -21.06 -16.71 -24.34
N ARG A 906 -20.32 -17.65 -24.91
CA ARG A 906 -18.91 -17.83 -24.57
C ARG A 906 -18.02 -16.68 -25.06
N ARG A 907 -16.90 -16.39 -24.40
CA ARG A 907 -15.84 -15.52 -24.96
C ARG A 907 -14.98 -16.31 -25.95
N VAL A 908 -14.52 -15.66 -27.03
CA VAL A 908 -13.61 -16.28 -28.01
C VAL A 908 -12.31 -16.76 -27.35
N LEU A 909 -11.76 -15.98 -26.40
CA LEU A 909 -10.46 -16.25 -25.79
C LEU A 909 -10.50 -16.07 -24.26
N TYR A 910 -10.51 -17.15 -23.49
CA TYR A 910 -10.33 -17.10 -22.02
C TYR A 910 -8.86 -16.99 -21.60
N GLY A 911 -7.93 -17.20 -22.53
CA GLY A 911 -6.51 -17.10 -22.27
C GLY A 911 -6.01 -15.70 -21.93
N PHE A 912 -6.73 -14.67 -22.36
CA PHE A 912 -6.47 -13.28 -21.95
C PHE A 912 -7.21 -12.90 -20.65
N GLY A 913 -7.82 -13.87 -19.97
CA GLY A 913 -8.60 -13.67 -18.76
C GLY A 913 -10.03 -13.19 -19.04
N ALA A 914 -10.73 -12.83 -17.97
CA ALA A 914 -12.13 -12.39 -18.00
C ALA A 914 -12.37 -11.22 -17.04
N GLY A 915 -13.51 -10.56 -17.21
CA GLY A 915 -13.99 -9.48 -16.36
C GLY A 915 -13.14 -8.22 -16.42
N ARG A 916 -13.10 -7.49 -15.29
CA ARG A 916 -12.34 -6.24 -15.15
C ARG A 916 -10.82 -6.44 -15.23
N ARG A 917 -10.34 -7.69 -15.13
CA ARG A 917 -8.92 -8.08 -15.13
C ARG A 917 -8.46 -8.66 -16.47
N VAL A 918 -9.26 -8.53 -17.54
CA VAL A 918 -8.86 -8.93 -18.91
C VAL A 918 -7.51 -8.32 -19.31
N CYS A 919 -6.71 -9.00 -20.13
CA CYS A 919 -5.42 -8.52 -20.57
C CYS A 919 -5.56 -7.23 -21.39
N PRO A 920 -4.87 -6.13 -21.04
CA PRO A 920 -4.92 -4.90 -21.81
C PRO A 920 -4.06 -4.98 -23.09
N GLY A 921 -3.07 -5.89 -23.12
CA GLY A 921 -2.14 -6.09 -24.25
C GLY A 921 -2.65 -7.01 -25.34
N GLN A 922 -3.91 -7.45 -25.29
CA GLN A 922 -4.46 -8.44 -26.22
C GLN A 922 -4.29 -8.05 -27.70
N ARG A 923 -4.54 -6.78 -28.05
CA ARG A 923 -4.40 -6.29 -29.44
C ARG A 923 -2.94 -6.29 -29.90
N LEU A 924 -2.04 -5.79 -29.06
CA LEU A 924 -0.60 -5.75 -29.36
C LEU A 924 -0.05 -7.16 -29.59
N ALA A 925 -0.41 -8.11 -28.71
CA ALA A 925 -0.04 -9.52 -28.85
C ALA A 925 -0.62 -10.13 -30.14
N ARG A 926 -1.92 -9.95 -30.41
CA ARG A 926 -2.58 -10.44 -31.64
C ARG A 926 -1.83 -9.98 -32.90
N ASN A 927 -1.50 -8.69 -32.99
CA ASN A 927 -0.78 -8.15 -34.15
C ASN A 927 0.60 -8.78 -34.32
N SER A 928 1.39 -8.88 -33.23
CA SER A 928 2.71 -9.52 -33.26
C SER A 928 2.62 -10.99 -33.69
N LEU A 929 1.59 -11.69 -33.23
CA LEU A 929 1.46 -13.13 -33.40
C LEU A 929 1.01 -13.48 -34.83
N ILE A 930 -0.02 -12.81 -35.36
CA ILE A 930 -0.43 -13.00 -36.77
C ILE A 930 0.72 -12.67 -37.71
N LEU A 931 1.40 -11.54 -37.48
CA LEU A 931 2.47 -11.08 -38.37
C LEU A 931 3.64 -12.06 -38.41
N ASN A 932 4.11 -12.54 -37.26
CA ASN A 932 5.22 -13.51 -37.22
C ASN A 932 4.80 -14.88 -37.74
N MET A 933 3.61 -15.37 -37.39
CA MET A 933 3.13 -16.66 -37.90
C MET A 933 3.01 -16.64 -39.43
N ALA A 934 2.45 -15.56 -40.00
CA ALA A 934 2.34 -15.38 -41.44
C ALA A 934 3.71 -15.28 -42.11
N LYS A 935 4.63 -14.47 -41.58
CA LYS A 935 5.99 -14.30 -42.10
C LYS A 935 6.81 -15.60 -42.03
N ILE A 936 6.70 -16.36 -40.94
CA ILE A 936 7.37 -17.67 -40.80
C ILE A 936 6.80 -18.67 -41.80
N ALA A 937 5.46 -18.75 -41.94
CA ALA A 937 4.82 -19.61 -42.93
C ALA A 937 5.24 -19.24 -44.36
N TRP A 938 5.34 -17.94 -44.67
CA TRP A 938 5.77 -17.48 -45.98
C TRP A 938 7.23 -17.80 -46.29
N GLY A 939 8.14 -17.63 -45.31
CA GLY A 939 9.59 -17.72 -45.54
C GLY A 939 10.17 -19.12 -45.46
N PHE A 940 9.60 -20.02 -44.64
CA PHE A 940 10.26 -21.24 -44.22
C PHE A 940 9.41 -22.51 -44.34
N ASP A 941 10.09 -23.63 -44.60
CA ASP A 941 9.61 -24.98 -44.37
C ASP A 941 10.13 -25.47 -43.02
N LEU A 942 9.22 -25.98 -42.19
CA LEU A 942 9.50 -26.49 -40.85
C LEU A 942 9.37 -28.01 -40.87
N SER A 943 10.37 -28.69 -40.33
CA SER A 943 10.35 -30.15 -40.17
C SER A 943 10.89 -30.55 -38.80
N PRO A 944 10.41 -31.68 -38.24
CA PRO A 944 10.97 -32.20 -36.99
C PRO A 944 12.46 -32.52 -37.17
N GLY A 945 13.26 -32.25 -36.14
CA GLY A 945 14.66 -32.71 -36.09
C GLY A 945 14.77 -34.19 -35.71
N GLU A 946 15.92 -34.61 -35.18
CA GLU A 946 16.11 -35.98 -34.70
C GLU A 946 15.27 -36.27 -33.43
N GLY A 947 14.47 -37.34 -33.47
CA GLY A 947 13.61 -37.79 -32.36
C GLY A 947 12.11 -37.61 -32.61
N GLU A 948 11.28 -38.15 -31.71
CA GLU A 948 9.84 -37.90 -31.73
C GLU A 948 9.52 -36.49 -31.22
N VAL A 949 8.53 -35.84 -31.86
CA VAL A 949 8.03 -34.55 -31.40
C VAL A 949 7.17 -34.74 -30.16
N ASP A 950 7.76 -34.45 -29.01
CA ASP A 950 7.08 -34.39 -27.73
C ASP A 950 6.23 -33.12 -27.63
N VAL A 951 4.93 -33.31 -27.39
CA VAL A 951 3.95 -32.23 -27.22
C VAL A 951 3.27 -32.29 -25.85
N ASP A 952 3.67 -33.22 -24.99
CA ASP A 952 3.07 -33.38 -23.67
C ASP A 952 3.40 -32.19 -22.75
N VAL A 953 2.39 -31.68 -22.05
CA VAL A 953 2.59 -30.50 -21.19
C VAL A 953 3.43 -30.83 -19.96
N GLY A 954 3.39 -32.07 -19.47
CA GLY A 954 4.21 -32.52 -18.36
C GLY A 954 5.70 -32.49 -18.68
N THR A 955 6.10 -32.96 -19.87
CA THR A 955 7.51 -33.13 -20.24
C THR A 955 8.06 -32.02 -21.14
N ALA A 956 7.34 -31.64 -22.19
CA ALA A 956 7.81 -30.71 -23.23
C ALA A 956 7.78 -29.24 -22.80
N TYR A 957 7.03 -28.89 -21.74
CA TYR A 957 6.87 -27.51 -21.27
C TYR A 957 7.62 -27.24 -19.96
N THR A 958 8.04 -25.99 -19.77
CA THR A 958 8.66 -25.49 -18.55
C THR A 958 7.72 -25.56 -17.35
N ASP A 959 8.32 -25.64 -16.17
CA ASP A 959 7.62 -25.39 -14.90
C ASP A 959 7.62 -23.88 -14.63
N GLY A 960 6.68 -23.39 -13.80
CA GLY A 960 6.53 -21.95 -13.53
C GLY A 960 5.09 -21.45 -13.50
N PHE A 961 4.95 -20.15 -13.25
CA PHE A 961 3.66 -19.44 -13.33
C PHE A 961 3.13 -19.35 -14.78
N LEU A 962 4.03 -19.23 -15.75
CA LEU A 962 3.74 -19.35 -17.18
C LEU A 962 4.38 -20.65 -17.72
N ILE A 963 3.73 -21.27 -18.70
CA ILE A 963 4.30 -22.42 -19.41
C ILE A 963 4.79 -22.00 -20.80
N ALA A 964 5.98 -22.49 -21.15
CA ALA A 964 6.58 -22.33 -22.46
C ALA A 964 7.18 -23.68 -22.91
N PRO A 965 7.24 -23.99 -24.22
CA PRO A 965 7.97 -25.16 -24.68
C PRO A 965 9.45 -25.06 -24.31
N LYS A 966 10.05 -26.16 -23.85
CA LYS A 966 11.50 -26.30 -23.73
C LYS A 966 12.13 -26.31 -25.13
N LYS A 967 13.44 -26.08 -25.23
CA LYS A 967 14.16 -26.20 -26.51
C LYS A 967 13.94 -27.60 -27.09
N PHE A 968 13.41 -27.66 -28.32
CA PHE A 968 13.12 -28.90 -29.04
C PHE A 968 13.85 -28.94 -30.40
N PRO A 969 14.11 -30.15 -30.96
CA PRO A 969 14.78 -30.30 -32.24
C PRO A 969 13.86 -29.91 -33.40
N ILE A 970 14.27 -28.89 -34.16
CA ILE A 970 13.55 -28.40 -35.35
C ILE A 970 14.55 -28.11 -36.47
N THR A 971 14.16 -28.44 -37.70
CA THR A 971 14.88 -28.06 -38.91
C THR A 971 14.07 -26.99 -39.64
N ILE A 972 14.67 -25.80 -39.79
CA ILE A 972 14.09 -24.65 -40.48
C ILE A 972 14.88 -24.43 -41.78
N ARG A 973 14.19 -24.44 -42.92
CA ARG A 973 14.81 -24.21 -44.24
C ARG A 973 14.04 -23.16 -45.01
N PRO A 974 14.70 -22.26 -45.76
CA PRO A 974 13.98 -21.34 -46.64
C PRO A 974 13.22 -22.13 -47.71
N ARG A 975 11.99 -21.72 -48.01
CA ARG A 975 11.14 -22.41 -49.01
C ARG A 975 11.73 -22.38 -50.42
N SER A 976 12.42 -21.30 -50.77
CA SER A 976 13.20 -21.20 -52.00
C SER A 976 14.24 -20.09 -51.91
N GLU A 977 15.22 -20.11 -52.83
CA GLU A 977 16.22 -19.04 -52.97
C GLU A 977 15.58 -17.66 -53.18
N ARG A 978 14.40 -17.61 -53.83
CA ARG A 978 13.66 -16.35 -54.05
C ARG A 978 13.12 -15.78 -52.74
N HIS A 979 12.58 -16.61 -51.85
CA HIS A 979 12.12 -16.17 -50.54
C HIS A 979 13.30 -15.66 -49.69
N ALA A 980 14.43 -16.37 -49.71
CA ALA A 980 15.65 -15.94 -49.03
C ALA A 980 16.14 -14.56 -49.52
N ALA A 981 16.16 -14.33 -50.84
CA ALA A 981 16.57 -13.04 -51.43
C ALA A 981 15.65 -11.88 -51.02
N VAL A 982 14.33 -12.12 -50.95
CA VAL A 982 13.37 -11.10 -50.49
C VAL A 982 13.55 -10.79 -49.01
N ILE A 983 13.78 -11.79 -48.14
CA ILE A 983 14.05 -11.59 -46.71
C ILE A 983 15.28 -10.70 -46.51
N GLU A 984 16.36 -10.96 -47.25
CA GLU A 984 17.58 -10.15 -47.17
C GLU A 984 17.38 -8.71 -47.67
N GLU A 985 16.61 -8.54 -48.76
CA GLU A 985 16.29 -7.22 -49.30
C GLU A 985 15.39 -6.41 -48.34
N GLU A 986 14.37 -7.03 -47.76
CA GLU A 986 13.52 -6.39 -46.75
C GLU A 986 14.31 -6.03 -45.49
N GLN A 987 15.27 -6.87 -45.08
CA GLN A 987 16.17 -6.56 -43.97
C GLN A 987 17.01 -5.32 -44.26
N ARG A 988 17.59 -5.18 -45.48
CA ARG A 988 18.31 -3.97 -45.89
C ARG A 988 17.42 -2.73 -45.87
N ARG A 989 16.14 -2.86 -46.23
CA ARG A 989 15.16 -1.76 -46.16
C ARG A 989 14.76 -1.39 -44.73
N ALA A 990 14.83 -2.33 -43.80
CA ALA A 990 14.55 -2.09 -42.38
C ALA A 990 15.74 -1.45 -41.64
N GLU A 991 16.98 -1.57 -42.13
CA GLU A 991 18.18 -0.99 -41.49
C GLU A 991 18.06 0.52 -41.21
N PRO A 992 17.62 1.39 -42.15
CA PRO A 992 17.39 2.80 -41.88
C PRO A 992 16.30 3.05 -40.83
N PHE A 993 15.27 2.20 -40.77
CA PHE A 993 14.22 2.32 -39.75
C PHE A 993 14.78 2.07 -38.35
N PHE A 994 15.73 1.16 -38.20
CA PHE A 994 16.38 0.91 -36.92
C PHE A 994 17.35 1.99 -36.48
N ALA A 995 17.86 2.82 -37.39
CA ALA A 995 18.79 3.91 -37.08
C ALA A 995 18.19 4.93 -36.09
N LYS A 996 16.86 5.10 -36.07
CA LYS A 996 16.18 6.00 -35.12
C LYS A 996 16.23 5.51 -33.66
N TYR A 997 16.62 4.25 -33.45
CA TYR A 997 16.81 3.64 -32.12
C TYR A 997 18.28 3.36 -31.81
N ALA A 998 19.21 3.75 -32.69
CA ALA A 998 20.63 3.67 -32.41
C ALA A 998 20.99 4.68 -31.31
N ALA A 999 21.77 4.21 -30.32
CA ALA A 999 22.13 4.95 -29.11
C ALA A 999 22.89 6.25 -29.38
#